data_AF-S4MSR7-F1
#
_entry.id   AF-S4MSR7-F1
#
_cell.length_a   1.000
_cell.length_b   1.000
_cell.length_c   1.000
_cell.angle_alpha   90.00
_cell.angle_beta   90.00
_cell.angle_gamma   90.00
#
_symmetry.space_group_name_H-M   'P 1'
#
loop_
_entity.id
_entity.type
_entity.pdbx_description
1 polymer ?
#
loop_
_entity_poly.entity_id
_entity_poly.type
_entity_poly.pdbx_seq_one_letter_code
_entity_poly.pdbx_strand_id
1 'polypeptide(L)'
;MNADGRTRLNQTSEWTALAKHREELGDVQLRELFAADSGRGTAYTLRVGDLYVDYSKHLVTDDTLRLLRELAAATDVFGLRDAMFRGEKINTTEDRAVLHTALRAPRDAVIEVDGENVVPGVHAVLDKMADFANRVRSGEWTGHTGKRIRNVVNVGIGGSDLGPAMAYEVLRAFTDRDFTVRFVSNVDGADLHEAVRDLDPAETLFVIASKTFTTIETVTNATSARGWLLDALDGGTSRSSEVESGGEAAVAKHFVALSTNAEKVAEFGIDTANMFEFWDWVGGRYSYDSAIGLALMIAIGPDNFRDMLDGFRIVDEHFRTAPAESNVPLLLGLLGIWYGNFHDAQSHAVLPYSHYLSKFTAYLQQLDMESNGKYVGRDGREVEWQTGPVVWGTPGTNGQHAYYQLIHQGTKLIPADFIGFARPVGELGDRLKAQHDLLMANFFAQTQALAFGKTPEEVRAEGVPEELVPHKTFKGNHPTTTILAPELTPSVLGQLVALYEHKVFVQGAVWNIDSFDQWGVELGKVLAKRVEPALTEGAEVEGLDASTKALVARTGSCAAGSDVRRAVGGRRRVARPPPGGVAIPPAARRALFRSPPGGAPSASRRLPVDHHGECSGEREVARTRGSWTGGTLTVRSVLKPQDVARAVFHPAWIPQPLDPSVERLKRFRVIAGAVASLGVYTFIEGGFDFTELLENAMTASVVLLFLTPLTVGAMLWVWRRGGTVRQLRVPLVNSLLLLLLFVGCVAALLLLVQTVNGSANPVVIIGVGLTMMWMLIFTAYGAVRVSGNFFGTAATHRCLPPLLAMVTSWLVAVPDLVTGDLHGLSLTLGIVFILGAPVTVTAIALLEMGRLKRRYGIRLKTHPATLAPAPAPGPVPPMPPGMHPGMPPAGSPYLPPQGNPYGHPYAPGGQHPYAPHPQPPYNPQHPYGG
;
A
#
# COMPACT_ATOMS: atom_id res chain seq x y z
N MET A 1 -30.24 4.80 30.65
CA MET A 1 -29.85 4.06 31.88
C MET A 1 -28.68 4.79 32.52
N ASN A 2 -28.69 4.99 33.84
CA ASN A 2 -27.66 5.78 34.56
C ASN A 2 -26.26 5.14 34.44
N ALA A 3 -25.29 5.91 33.94
CA ALA A 3 -23.91 5.49 33.64
C ALA A 3 -23.02 5.25 34.88
N ASP A 4 -23.51 5.55 36.08
CA ASP A 4 -22.75 5.48 37.34
C ASP A 4 -22.87 4.12 38.07
N GLY A 5 -23.61 3.15 37.52
CA GLY A 5 -23.87 1.86 38.18
C GLY A 5 -23.38 0.59 37.48
N ARG A 6 -22.84 0.67 36.25
CA ARG A 6 -22.34 -0.52 35.53
C ARG A 6 -20.87 -0.79 35.88
N THR A 7 -20.60 -2.00 36.36
CA THR A 7 -19.23 -2.53 36.53
C THR A 7 -18.48 -2.44 35.20
N ARG A 8 -17.22 -2.00 35.21
CA ARG A 8 -16.39 -1.95 34.00
C ARG A 8 -16.23 -3.35 33.41
N LEU A 9 -16.17 -3.47 32.08
CA LEU A 9 -16.09 -4.76 31.37
C LEU A 9 -14.97 -5.66 31.92
N ASN A 10 -13.75 -5.12 32.04
CA ASN A 10 -12.57 -5.82 32.56
C ASN A 10 -12.63 -6.16 34.06
N GLN A 11 -13.66 -5.71 34.78
CA GLN A 11 -13.90 -5.98 36.20
C GLN A 11 -15.11 -6.90 36.42
N THR A 12 -15.79 -7.33 35.37
CA THR A 12 -16.88 -8.30 35.46
C THR A 12 -16.36 -9.68 35.85
N SER A 13 -17.21 -10.46 36.51
CA SER A 13 -16.90 -11.86 36.86
C SER A 13 -16.61 -12.71 35.62
N GLU A 14 -17.34 -12.47 34.55
CA GLU A 14 -17.30 -13.17 33.27
C GLU A 14 -15.97 -12.91 32.55
N TRP A 15 -15.52 -11.64 32.53
CA TRP A 15 -14.21 -11.29 31.99
C TRP A 15 -13.07 -11.90 32.81
N THR A 16 -13.17 -11.84 34.14
CA THR A 16 -12.19 -12.44 35.05
C THR A 16 -12.14 -13.95 34.88
N ALA A 17 -13.30 -14.61 34.70
CA ALA A 17 -13.39 -16.04 34.44
C ALA A 17 -12.74 -16.42 33.10
N LEU A 18 -12.92 -15.64 32.04
CA LEU A 18 -12.25 -15.85 30.76
C LEU A 18 -10.73 -15.65 30.85
N ALA A 19 -10.27 -14.63 31.58
CA ALA A 19 -8.84 -14.43 31.82
C ALA A 19 -8.22 -15.61 32.57
N LYS A 20 -8.88 -16.07 33.63
CA LYS A 20 -8.47 -17.27 34.38
C LYS A 20 -8.50 -18.52 33.51
N HIS A 21 -9.56 -18.72 32.72
CA HIS A 21 -9.68 -19.84 31.79
C HIS A 21 -8.56 -19.84 30.75
N ARG A 22 -8.17 -18.66 30.25
CA ARG A 22 -7.02 -18.52 29.35
C ARG A 22 -5.71 -18.94 30.01
N GLU A 23 -5.48 -18.56 31.26
CA GLU A 23 -4.31 -18.99 32.05
C GLU A 23 -4.32 -20.51 32.25
N GLU A 24 -5.48 -21.09 32.59
CA GLU A 24 -5.67 -22.53 32.79
C GLU A 24 -5.49 -23.35 31.50
N LEU A 25 -5.88 -22.82 30.33
CA LEU A 25 -5.63 -23.43 29.03
C LEU A 25 -4.14 -23.49 28.68
N GLY A 26 -3.30 -22.62 29.25
CA GLY A 26 -1.85 -22.64 29.07
C GLY A 26 -1.39 -22.72 27.62
N ASP A 27 -0.61 -23.76 27.32
CA ASP A 27 -0.02 -24.08 26.02
C ASP A 27 -0.76 -25.20 25.27
N VAL A 28 -2.08 -25.35 25.48
CA VAL A 28 -2.89 -26.39 24.81
C VAL A 28 -2.69 -26.39 23.29
N GLN A 29 -2.56 -27.57 22.69
CA GLN A 29 -2.37 -27.72 21.25
C GLN A 29 -3.65 -28.16 20.54
N LEU A 30 -3.92 -27.61 19.35
CA LEU A 30 -4.99 -28.08 18.47
C LEU A 30 -4.83 -29.57 18.14
N ARG A 31 -3.59 -30.06 18.01
CA ARG A 31 -3.32 -31.50 17.87
C ARG A 31 -3.89 -32.32 19.03
N GLU A 32 -3.76 -31.83 20.27
CA GLU A 32 -4.27 -32.50 21.47
C GLU A 32 -5.80 -32.44 21.50
N LEU A 33 -6.39 -31.28 21.20
CA LEU A 33 -7.85 -31.10 21.16
C LEU A 33 -8.51 -32.04 20.13
N PHE A 34 -7.93 -32.20 18.95
CA PHE A 34 -8.43 -33.13 17.93
C PHE A 34 -8.13 -34.59 18.25
N ALA A 35 -7.03 -34.90 18.93
CA ALA A 35 -6.72 -36.25 19.37
C ALA A 35 -7.64 -36.73 20.51
N ALA A 36 -8.02 -35.82 21.41
CA ALA A 36 -8.91 -36.10 22.53
C ALA A 36 -10.38 -36.29 22.10
N ASP A 37 -10.81 -35.63 21.02
CA ASP A 37 -12.16 -35.74 20.48
C ASP A 37 -12.14 -35.94 18.95
N SER A 38 -12.26 -37.20 18.53
CA SER A 38 -12.36 -37.56 17.11
C SER A 38 -13.60 -36.99 16.40
N GLY A 39 -14.64 -36.58 17.14
CA GLY A 39 -15.85 -35.96 16.61
C GLY A 39 -15.75 -34.44 16.45
N ARG A 40 -14.71 -33.80 16.98
CA ARG A 40 -14.55 -32.34 17.05
C ARG A 40 -14.76 -31.64 15.71
N GLY A 41 -14.18 -32.19 14.63
CA GLY A 41 -14.27 -31.62 13.28
C GLY A 41 -15.69 -31.53 12.73
N THR A 42 -16.63 -32.30 13.28
CA THR A 42 -18.05 -32.25 12.94
C THR A 42 -18.90 -31.57 14.02
N ALA A 43 -18.50 -31.68 15.28
CA ALA A 43 -19.22 -31.08 16.41
C ALA A 43 -19.07 -29.54 16.45
N TYR A 44 -17.93 -29.00 16.03
CA TYR A 44 -17.64 -27.56 16.05
C TYR A 44 -17.93 -26.94 14.69
N THR A 45 -19.16 -27.13 14.24
CA THR A 45 -19.65 -26.65 12.95
C THR A 45 -21.07 -26.08 13.12
N LEU A 46 -21.36 -25.00 12.39
CA LEU A 46 -22.67 -24.37 12.37
C LEU A 46 -23.09 -24.07 10.93
N ARG A 47 -24.37 -23.77 10.75
CA ARG A 47 -24.92 -23.34 9.46
C ARG A 47 -25.78 -22.10 9.64
N VAL A 48 -25.64 -21.16 8.72
CA VAL A 48 -26.55 -20.02 8.54
C VAL A 48 -26.82 -19.87 7.04
N GLY A 49 -28.08 -20.03 6.64
CA GLY A 49 -28.44 -20.10 5.23
C GLY A 49 -27.64 -21.17 4.48
N ASP A 50 -26.91 -20.75 3.46
CA ASP A 50 -26.03 -21.59 2.64
C ASP A 50 -24.61 -21.69 3.18
N LEU A 51 -24.25 -20.89 4.19
CA LEU A 51 -22.91 -20.86 4.76
C LEU A 51 -22.74 -22.00 5.78
N TYR A 52 -21.85 -22.93 5.48
CA TYR A 52 -21.32 -23.91 6.41
C TYR A 52 -20.07 -23.34 7.09
N VAL A 53 -20.09 -23.25 8.42
CA VAL A 53 -19.02 -22.62 9.20
C VAL A 53 -18.38 -23.65 10.12
N ASP A 54 -17.14 -24.02 9.82
CA ASP A 54 -16.28 -24.86 10.65
C ASP A 54 -15.36 -23.95 11.49
N TYR A 55 -15.53 -24.03 12.81
CA TYR A 55 -14.70 -23.33 13.80
C TYR A 55 -13.93 -24.32 14.70
N SER A 56 -13.82 -25.58 14.29
CA SER A 56 -13.12 -26.65 15.03
C SER A 56 -11.63 -26.38 15.23
N LYS A 57 -11.02 -25.63 14.31
CA LYS A 57 -9.60 -25.25 14.31
C LYS A 57 -9.33 -23.97 15.10
N HIS A 58 -10.12 -23.76 16.16
CA HIS A 58 -9.89 -22.72 17.16
C HIS A 58 -9.43 -23.34 18.48
N LEU A 59 -8.57 -22.61 19.20
CA LEU A 59 -8.12 -22.90 20.57
C LEU A 59 -9.24 -22.63 21.58
N VAL A 60 -10.31 -23.41 21.50
CA VAL A 60 -11.53 -23.28 22.31
C VAL A 60 -12.05 -24.65 22.74
N THR A 61 -12.64 -24.73 23.92
CA THR A 61 -13.36 -25.89 24.45
C THR A 61 -14.84 -25.53 24.70
N ASP A 62 -15.67 -26.50 25.08
CA ASP A 62 -17.07 -26.24 25.45
C ASP A 62 -17.17 -25.23 26.60
N ASP A 63 -16.23 -25.29 27.55
CA ASP A 63 -16.11 -24.31 28.63
C ASP A 63 -15.72 -22.92 28.11
N THR A 64 -14.78 -22.80 27.16
CA THR A 64 -14.48 -21.51 26.53
C THR A 64 -15.73 -20.91 25.90
N LEU A 65 -16.49 -21.72 25.14
CA LEU A 65 -17.69 -21.27 24.44
C LEU A 65 -18.81 -20.90 25.42
N ARG A 66 -18.96 -21.62 26.53
CA ARG A 66 -19.90 -21.28 27.60
C ARG A 66 -19.54 -19.93 28.23
N LEU A 67 -18.28 -19.74 28.66
CA LEU A 67 -17.82 -18.49 29.27
C LEU A 67 -17.95 -17.27 28.35
N LEU A 68 -17.68 -17.44 27.04
CA LEU A 68 -17.87 -16.38 26.06
C LEU A 68 -19.36 -15.99 25.91
N ARG A 69 -20.28 -16.96 25.94
CA ARG A 69 -21.73 -16.69 25.92
C ARG A 69 -22.21 -16.03 27.21
N GLU A 70 -21.67 -16.43 28.37
CA GLU A 70 -21.93 -15.78 29.65
C GLU A 70 -21.50 -14.30 29.60
N LEU A 71 -20.33 -13.99 29.03
CA LEU A 71 -19.89 -12.61 28.80
C LEU A 71 -20.85 -11.84 27.88
N ALA A 72 -21.32 -12.46 26.78
CA ALA A 72 -22.30 -11.84 25.87
C ALA A 72 -23.62 -11.50 26.59
N ALA A 73 -24.09 -12.40 27.46
CA ALA A 73 -25.29 -12.17 28.26
C ALA A 73 -25.06 -11.05 29.29
N ALA A 74 -23.92 -11.05 29.99
CA ALA A 74 -23.58 -10.05 31.00
C ALA A 74 -23.40 -8.63 30.40
N THR A 75 -22.98 -8.54 29.14
CA THR A 75 -22.83 -7.28 28.39
C THR A 75 -24.09 -6.86 27.64
N ASP A 76 -25.20 -7.61 27.79
CA ASP A 76 -26.50 -7.32 27.18
C ASP A 76 -26.47 -7.18 25.65
N VAL A 77 -25.67 -8.03 24.98
CA VAL A 77 -25.59 -8.07 23.51
C VAL A 77 -26.97 -8.32 22.89
N PHE A 78 -27.78 -9.18 23.51
CA PHE A 78 -29.11 -9.52 23.04
C PHE A 78 -30.09 -8.35 23.16
N GLY A 79 -30.08 -7.62 24.28
CA GLY A 79 -30.90 -6.43 24.45
C GLY A 79 -30.53 -5.33 23.44
N LEU A 80 -29.24 -5.09 23.23
CA LEU A 80 -28.78 -4.12 22.23
C LEU A 80 -29.13 -4.54 20.80
N ARG A 81 -29.02 -5.84 20.48
CA ARG A 81 -29.45 -6.39 19.19
C ARG A 81 -30.93 -6.10 18.98
N ASP A 82 -31.77 -6.45 19.95
CA ASP A 82 -33.21 -6.27 19.81
C ASP A 82 -33.59 -4.79 19.71
N ALA A 83 -32.85 -3.89 20.41
CA ALA A 83 -32.99 -2.44 20.28
C ALA A 83 -32.63 -1.96 18.85
N MET A 84 -31.55 -2.48 18.24
CA MET A 84 -31.20 -2.20 16.85
C MET A 84 -32.37 -2.56 15.91
N PHE A 85 -32.89 -3.79 16.00
CA PHE A 85 -33.98 -4.25 15.13
C PHE A 85 -35.31 -3.53 15.35
N ARG A 86 -35.52 -2.94 16.53
CA ARG A 86 -36.70 -2.10 16.83
C ARG A 86 -36.58 -0.65 16.35
N GLY A 87 -35.42 -0.23 15.87
CA GLY A 87 -35.19 1.16 15.46
C GLY A 87 -34.87 2.12 16.61
N GLU A 88 -34.45 1.60 17.76
CA GLU A 88 -34.00 2.45 18.86
C GLU A 88 -32.70 3.19 18.50
N LYS A 89 -32.52 4.37 19.09
CA LYS A 89 -31.36 5.23 18.84
C LYS A 89 -30.11 4.75 19.59
N ILE A 90 -29.54 3.64 19.12
CA ILE A 90 -28.36 3.01 19.72
C ILE A 90 -27.02 3.61 19.27
N ASN A 91 -27.02 4.44 18.22
CA ASN A 91 -25.92 5.35 17.92
C ASN A 91 -26.09 6.58 18.80
N THR A 92 -25.50 6.51 19.99
CA THR A 92 -25.75 7.43 21.09
C THR A 92 -25.04 8.76 20.91
N THR A 93 -23.90 8.78 20.22
CA THR A 93 -23.12 10.02 20.05
C THR A 93 -23.70 10.92 18.96
N GLU A 94 -24.47 10.35 18.02
CA GLU A 94 -25.18 11.10 16.97
C GLU A 94 -26.70 11.18 17.17
N ASP A 95 -27.25 10.57 18.23
CA ASP A 95 -28.70 10.42 18.48
C ASP A 95 -29.48 9.82 17.29
N ARG A 96 -29.00 8.67 16.78
CA ARG A 96 -29.55 8.02 15.58
C ARG A 96 -29.92 6.57 15.79
N ALA A 97 -30.96 6.14 15.08
CA ALA A 97 -31.26 4.73 14.87
C ALA A 97 -30.19 4.08 13.97
N VAL A 98 -30.09 2.76 14.02
CA VAL A 98 -29.16 1.96 13.21
C VAL A 98 -29.97 0.84 12.56
N LEU A 99 -30.32 1.02 11.29
CA LEU A 99 -31.38 0.21 10.66
C LEU A 99 -31.05 -0.27 9.25
N HIS A 100 -29.78 -0.56 8.96
CA HIS A 100 -29.42 -1.19 7.68
C HIS A 100 -30.19 -2.49 7.41
N THR A 101 -30.62 -3.22 8.46
CA THR A 101 -31.51 -4.39 8.33
C THR A 101 -32.92 -4.05 7.79
N ALA A 102 -33.41 -2.83 7.96
CA ALA A 102 -34.68 -2.39 7.39
C ALA A 102 -34.64 -2.29 5.85
N LEU A 103 -33.45 -2.10 5.26
CA LEU A 103 -33.24 -2.01 3.81
C LEU A 103 -33.58 -3.32 3.08
N ARG A 104 -33.49 -4.45 3.79
CA ARG A 104 -33.78 -5.79 3.30
C ARG A 104 -34.94 -6.47 4.04
N ALA A 105 -35.79 -5.70 4.73
CA ALA A 105 -36.95 -6.23 5.42
C ALA A 105 -38.08 -6.61 4.45
N PRO A 106 -38.93 -7.61 4.79
CA PRO A 106 -40.16 -7.90 4.05
C PRO A 106 -41.07 -6.66 3.90
N ARG A 107 -41.85 -6.61 2.82
CA ARG A 107 -42.74 -5.46 2.53
C ARG A 107 -43.79 -5.20 3.61
N ASP A 108 -44.20 -6.24 4.32
CA ASP A 108 -45.20 -6.21 5.37
C ASP A 108 -44.61 -6.03 6.78
N ALA A 109 -43.28 -5.89 6.89
CA ALA A 109 -42.64 -5.60 8.16
C ALA A 109 -43.00 -4.20 8.67
N VAL A 110 -43.06 -4.08 10.00
CA VAL A 110 -43.29 -2.82 10.70
C VAL A 110 -42.05 -2.54 11.56
N ILE A 111 -41.29 -1.53 11.17
CA ILE A 111 -40.10 -1.07 11.89
C ILE A 111 -40.23 0.44 12.02
N GLU A 112 -40.39 0.91 13.25
CA GLU A 112 -40.69 2.32 13.52
C GLU A 112 -39.44 3.09 13.93
N VAL A 113 -39.26 4.28 13.35
CA VAL A 113 -38.31 5.30 13.82
C VAL A 113 -39.11 6.55 14.09
N ASP A 114 -38.98 7.10 15.30
CA ASP A 114 -39.70 8.30 15.73
C ASP A 114 -41.24 8.22 15.46
N GLY A 115 -41.81 7.01 15.54
CA GLY A 115 -43.24 6.75 15.34
C GLY A 115 -43.69 6.54 13.90
N GLU A 116 -42.78 6.50 12.93
CA GLU A 116 -43.07 6.25 11.52
C GLU A 116 -42.50 4.90 11.06
N ASN A 117 -43.31 4.08 10.38
CA ASN A 117 -42.83 2.84 9.75
C ASN A 117 -41.97 3.18 8.52
N VAL A 118 -40.69 2.84 8.57
CA VAL A 118 -39.73 3.18 7.50
C VAL A 118 -39.76 2.21 6.30
N VAL A 119 -40.31 1.01 6.48
CA VAL A 119 -40.29 -0.07 5.47
C VAL A 119 -40.99 0.30 4.15
N PRO A 120 -42.17 0.95 4.14
CA PRO A 120 -42.80 1.39 2.89
C PRO A 120 -41.92 2.34 2.07
N GLY A 121 -41.19 3.25 2.74
CA GLY A 121 -40.25 4.16 2.09
C GLY A 121 -39.07 3.43 1.45
N VAL A 122 -38.52 2.42 2.13
CA VAL A 122 -37.49 1.52 1.59
C VAL A 122 -37.94 0.89 0.28
N HIS A 123 -39.09 0.22 0.28
CA HIS A 123 -39.58 -0.47 -0.89
C HIS A 123 -39.94 0.47 -2.03
N ALA A 124 -40.45 1.67 -1.74
CA ALA A 124 -40.72 2.69 -2.76
C ALA A 124 -39.42 3.11 -3.50
N VAL A 125 -38.32 3.29 -2.77
CA VAL A 125 -37.02 3.59 -3.38
C VAL A 125 -36.49 2.39 -4.18
N LEU A 126 -36.57 1.17 -3.64
CA LEU A 126 -36.14 -0.04 -4.34
C LEU A 126 -36.92 -0.25 -5.65
N ASP A 127 -38.23 0.01 -5.65
CA ASP A 127 -39.06 -0.07 -6.85
C ASP A 127 -38.69 1.02 -7.87
N LYS A 128 -38.47 2.26 -7.41
CA LYS A 128 -37.97 3.35 -8.26
C LYS A 128 -36.62 3.00 -8.89
N MET A 129 -35.70 2.42 -8.12
CA MET A 129 -34.39 1.96 -8.61
C MET A 129 -34.56 0.86 -9.65
N ALA A 130 -35.43 -0.13 -9.39
CA ALA A 130 -35.66 -1.24 -10.29
C ALA A 130 -36.23 -0.76 -11.64
N ASP A 131 -37.20 0.15 -11.61
CA ASP A 131 -37.78 0.76 -12.80
C ASP A 131 -36.72 1.53 -13.60
N PHE A 132 -35.92 2.36 -12.93
CA PHE A 132 -34.84 3.08 -13.58
C PHE A 132 -33.79 2.15 -14.19
N ALA A 133 -33.34 1.14 -13.43
CA ALA A 133 -32.37 0.15 -13.90
C ALA A 133 -32.91 -0.61 -15.13
N ASN A 134 -34.18 -0.99 -15.14
CA ASN A 134 -34.81 -1.65 -16.29
C ASN A 134 -34.84 -0.73 -17.53
N ARG A 135 -35.12 0.57 -17.37
CA ARG A 135 -35.10 1.53 -18.49
C ARG A 135 -33.70 1.72 -19.06
N VAL A 136 -32.67 1.82 -18.21
CA VAL A 136 -31.26 1.86 -18.64
C VAL A 136 -30.88 0.56 -19.36
N ARG A 137 -31.17 -0.58 -18.75
CA ARG A 137 -30.83 -1.91 -19.28
C ARG A 137 -31.51 -2.22 -20.61
N SER A 138 -32.79 -1.89 -20.76
CA SER A 138 -33.53 -2.07 -22.02
C SER A 138 -33.12 -1.09 -23.13
N GLY A 139 -32.50 0.04 -22.76
CA GLY A 139 -32.16 1.13 -23.67
C GLY A 139 -33.28 2.14 -23.90
N GLU A 140 -34.39 2.03 -23.16
CA GLU A 140 -35.43 3.08 -23.12
C GLU A 140 -34.87 4.40 -22.57
N TRP A 141 -33.99 4.31 -21.57
CA TRP A 141 -33.21 5.47 -21.11
C TRP A 141 -32.03 5.71 -22.05
N THR A 142 -32.10 6.77 -22.83
CA THR A 142 -31.04 7.21 -23.74
C THR A 142 -30.27 8.40 -23.18
N GLY A 143 -29.02 8.55 -23.59
CA GLY A 143 -28.27 9.79 -23.44
C GLY A 143 -28.91 10.95 -24.21
N HIS A 144 -28.34 12.14 -24.04
CA HIS A 144 -28.79 13.39 -24.66
C HIS A 144 -28.89 13.30 -26.19
N THR A 145 -27.98 12.53 -26.82
CA THR A 145 -27.94 12.34 -28.28
C THR A 145 -28.93 11.28 -28.79
N GLY A 146 -29.73 10.67 -27.91
CA GLY A 146 -30.61 9.54 -28.24
C GLY A 146 -29.91 8.19 -28.30
N LYS A 147 -28.59 8.12 -28.06
CA LYS A 147 -27.88 6.83 -27.97
C LYS A 147 -28.22 6.09 -26.68
N ARG A 148 -28.24 4.74 -26.75
CA ARG A 148 -28.40 3.87 -25.58
C ARG A 148 -27.21 4.04 -24.64
N ILE A 149 -27.47 4.11 -23.34
CA ILE A 149 -26.42 4.08 -22.32
C ILE A 149 -25.74 2.71 -22.32
N ARG A 150 -24.41 2.70 -22.36
CA ARG A 150 -23.56 1.51 -22.25
C ARG A 150 -22.58 1.59 -21.10
N ASN A 151 -22.30 2.80 -20.62
CA ASN A 151 -21.29 3.03 -19.59
C ASN A 151 -21.96 3.62 -18.36
N VAL A 152 -21.63 3.12 -17.18
CA VAL A 152 -22.10 3.66 -15.90
C VAL A 152 -20.88 3.95 -15.03
N VAL A 153 -20.76 5.18 -14.54
CA VAL A 153 -19.67 5.60 -13.65
C VAL A 153 -20.28 6.03 -12.32
N ASN A 154 -20.06 5.23 -11.28
CA ASN A 154 -20.39 5.61 -9.90
C ASN A 154 -19.32 6.58 -9.37
N VAL A 155 -19.75 7.69 -8.79
CA VAL A 155 -18.87 8.69 -8.18
C VAL A 155 -19.25 8.86 -6.72
N GLY A 156 -18.42 8.36 -5.81
CA GLY A 156 -18.66 8.35 -4.37
C GLY A 156 -17.39 7.96 -3.61
N ILE A 157 -17.30 8.20 -2.31
CA ILE A 157 -16.12 7.83 -1.51
C ILE A 157 -16.52 7.06 -0.24
N GLY A 158 -15.63 6.21 0.25
CA GLY A 158 -15.87 5.38 1.43
C GLY A 158 -17.06 4.44 1.22
N GLY A 159 -18.07 4.54 2.08
CA GLY A 159 -19.25 3.68 2.02
C GLY A 159 -20.07 3.81 0.73
N SER A 160 -20.01 4.98 0.07
CA SER A 160 -20.68 5.24 -1.21
C SER A 160 -19.95 4.66 -2.43
N ASP A 161 -18.83 3.96 -2.22
CA ASP A 161 -18.02 3.35 -3.28
C ASP A 161 -17.56 1.93 -2.95
N LEU A 162 -16.96 1.71 -1.77
CA LEU A 162 -16.34 0.43 -1.41
C LEU A 162 -17.33 -0.73 -1.49
N GLY A 163 -18.55 -0.56 -0.97
CA GLY A 163 -19.61 -1.57 -1.04
C GLY A 163 -20.03 -1.87 -2.48
N PRO A 164 -20.53 -0.88 -3.25
CA PRO A 164 -20.91 -1.07 -4.65
C PRO A 164 -19.78 -1.63 -5.53
N ALA A 165 -18.56 -1.10 -5.41
CA ALA A 165 -17.41 -1.54 -6.18
C ALA A 165 -17.00 -2.97 -5.83
N MET A 166 -17.06 -3.34 -4.54
CA MET A 166 -16.85 -4.71 -4.09
C MET A 166 -17.91 -5.64 -4.66
N ALA A 167 -19.19 -5.35 -4.45
CA ALA A 167 -20.28 -6.21 -4.87
C ALA A 167 -20.31 -6.41 -6.39
N TYR A 168 -19.97 -5.37 -7.15
CA TYR A 168 -19.82 -5.49 -8.60
C TYR A 168 -18.70 -6.47 -9.00
N GLU A 169 -17.53 -6.39 -8.36
CA GLU A 169 -16.44 -7.34 -8.63
C GLU A 169 -16.80 -8.77 -8.24
N VAL A 170 -17.48 -8.95 -7.11
CA VAL A 170 -17.91 -10.25 -6.63
C VAL A 170 -18.93 -10.88 -7.58
N LEU A 171 -19.89 -10.08 -8.05
CA LEU A 171 -21.01 -10.54 -8.88
C LEU A 171 -20.78 -10.33 -10.38
N ARG A 172 -19.52 -10.17 -10.82
CA ARG A 172 -19.17 -9.99 -12.24
C ARG A 172 -19.86 -11.03 -13.14
N ALA A 173 -19.95 -12.29 -12.72
CA ALA A 173 -20.59 -13.34 -13.51
C ALA A 173 -22.09 -13.13 -13.77
N PHE A 174 -22.75 -12.31 -12.95
CA PHE A 174 -24.16 -11.95 -13.04
C PHE A 174 -24.38 -10.60 -13.73
N THR A 175 -23.31 -9.89 -14.08
CA THR A 175 -23.42 -8.60 -14.78
C THR A 175 -23.82 -8.81 -16.24
N ASP A 176 -24.63 -7.91 -16.76
CA ASP A 176 -24.82 -7.76 -18.19
C ASP A 176 -23.51 -7.26 -18.83
N ARG A 177 -22.89 -8.11 -19.66
CA ARG A 177 -21.58 -7.86 -20.26
C ARG A 177 -21.59 -6.77 -21.34
N ASP A 178 -22.77 -6.31 -21.76
CA ASP A 178 -22.91 -5.16 -22.65
C ASP A 178 -22.69 -3.82 -21.93
N PHE A 179 -22.69 -3.82 -20.59
CA PHE A 179 -22.41 -2.63 -19.78
C PHE A 179 -20.95 -2.57 -19.32
N THR A 180 -20.37 -1.38 -19.41
CA THR A 180 -19.12 -1.03 -18.73
C THR A 180 -19.44 -0.23 -17.48
N VAL A 181 -19.31 -0.85 -16.30
CA VAL A 181 -19.51 -0.16 -15.02
C VAL A 181 -18.17 0.10 -14.34
N ARG A 182 -17.95 1.34 -13.90
CA ARG A 182 -16.73 1.84 -13.26
C ARG A 182 -17.06 2.64 -12.00
N PHE A 183 -16.06 2.80 -11.15
CA PHE A 183 -16.17 3.37 -9.80
C PHE A 183 -15.05 4.38 -9.62
N VAL A 184 -15.41 5.62 -9.27
CA VAL A 184 -14.50 6.74 -9.05
C VAL A 184 -14.70 7.24 -7.62
N SER A 185 -13.62 7.25 -6.86
CA SER A 185 -13.67 7.61 -5.44
C SER A 185 -12.63 8.63 -5.03
N ASN A 186 -11.40 8.51 -5.53
CA ASN A 186 -10.31 9.36 -5.09
C ASN A 186 -10.41 10.76 -5.71
N VAL A 187 -10.04 11.79 -4.95
CA VAL A 187 -9.94 13.16 -5.47
C VAL A 187 -8.67 13.36 -6.33
N ASP A 188 -7.74 12.41 -6.30
CA ASP A 188 -6.68 12.33 -7.30
C ASP A 188 -7.30 12.22 -8.70
N GLY A 189 -7.12 13.27 -9.52
CA GLY A 189 -7.71 13.37 -10.85
C GLY A 189 -7.31 12.23 -11.79
N ALA A 190 -6.27 11.44 -11.46
CA ALA A 190 -5.96 10.20 -12.17
C ALA A 190 -7.11 9.17 -12.13
N ASP A 191 -7.87 9.11 -11.04
CA ASP A 191 -8.95 8.13 -10.86
C ASP A 191 -10.08 8.38 -11.88
N LEU A 192 -10.62 9.61 -11.89
CA LEU A 192 -11.60 10.02 -12.90
C LEU A 192 -11.01 9.95 -14.32
N HIS A 193 -9.77 10.38 -14.52
CA HIS A 193 -9.11 10.35 -15.83
C HIS A 193 -9.09 8.95 -16.43
N GLU A 194 -8.65 7.94 -15.67
CA GLU A 194 -8.61 6.56 -16.15
C GLU A 194 -10.02 5.99 -16.29
N ALA A 195 -10.95 6.34 -15.40
CA ALA A 195 -12.32 5.88 -15.47
C ALA A 195 -13.07 6.33 -16.74
N VAL A 196 -12.79 7.53 -17.28
CA VAL A 196 -13.49 8.04 -18.48
C VAL A 196 -12.69 7.95 -19.77
N ARG A 197 -11.43 7.51 -19.71
CA ARG A 197 -10.44 7.60 -20.80
C ARG A 197 -10.90 7.06 -22.16
N ASP A 198 -11.62 5.95 -22.16
CA ASP A 198 -12.05 5.16 -23.31
C ASP A 198 -13.58 5.06 -23.43
N LEU A 199 -14.32 5.86 -22.65
CA LEU A 199 -15.78 5.89 -22.69
C LEU A 199 -16.29 6.90 -23.74
N ASP A 200 -17.39 6.56 -24.42
CA ASP A 200 -18.14 7.52 -25.25
C ASP A 200 -19.03 8.38 -24.34
N PRO A 201 -18.82 9.71 -24.25
CA PRO A 201 -19.65 10.61 -23.46
C PRO A 201 -21.15 10.51 -23.78
N ALA A 202 -21.50 10.29 -25.05
CA ALA A 202 -22.88 10.19 -25.50
C ALA A 202 -23.60 8.91 -25.01
N GLU A 203 -22.86 7.92 -24.50
CA GLU A 203 -23.36 6.64 -24.01
C GLU A 203 -23.08 6.44 -22.50
N THR A 204 -22.64 7.48 -21.78
CA THR A 204 -22.16 7.38 -20.39
C THR A 204 -23.11 8.01 -19.39
N LEU A 205 -23.55 7.24 -18.40
CA LEU A 205 -24.34 7.69 -17.25
C LEU A 205 -23.45 7.82 -16.01
N PHE A 206 -23.54 8.94 -15.31
CA PHE A 206 -22.90 9.18 -14.02
C PHE A 206 -23.90 9.04 -12.87
N VAL A 207 -23.52 8.27 -11.85
CA VAL A 207 -24.30 8.08 -10.63
C VAL A 207 -23.55 8.76 -9.50
N ILE A 208 -24.06 9.88 -9.00
CA ILE A 208 -23.39 10.70 -7.97
C ILE A 208 -23.90 10.28 -6.60
N ALA A 209 -23.05 9.59 -5.84
CA ALA A 209 -23.38 8.99 -4.55
C ALA A 209 -22.81 9.82 -3.38
N SER A 210 -23.65 10.65 -2.76
CA SER A 210 -23.27 11.46 -1.60
C SER A 210 -24.48 11.82 -0.75
N LYS A 211 -24.47 11.40 0.52
CA LYS A 211 -25.55 11.68 1.49
C LYS A 211 -25.87 13.17 1.60
N THR A 212 -24.84 13.99 1.82
CA THR A 212 -24.97 15.43 2.01
C THR A 212 -24.88 16.21 0.71
N PHE A 213 -24.34 15.60 -0.34
CA PHE A 213 -23.98 16.24 -1.60
C PHE A 213 -22.95 17.39 -1.43
N THR A 214 -22.15 17.33 -0.36
CA THR A 214 -21.13 18.34 -0.02
C THR A 214 -19.73 17.76 0.21
N THR A 215 -19.58 16.44 0.10
CA THR A 215 -18.28 15.77 0.21
C THR A 215 -17.33 16.30 -0.86
N ILE A 216 -16.20 16.89 -0.46
CA ILE A 216 -15.29 17.61 -1.35
C ILE A 216 -14.83 16.73 -2.50
N GLU A 217 -14.40 15.50 -2.19
CA GLU A 217 -13.91 14.54 -3.17
C GLU A 217 -14.98 14.20 -4.21
N THR A 218 -16.19 13.86 -3.74
CA THR A 218 -17.32 13.50 -4.62
C THR A 218 -17.79 14.66 -5.48
N VAL A 219 -17.98 15.85 -4.91
CA VAL A 219 -18.46 17.04 -5.64
C VAL A 219 -17.41 17.52 -6.65
N THR A 220 -16.13 17.46 -6.30
CA THR A 220 -15.03 17.78 -7.23
C THR A 220 -15.01 16.84 -8.42
N ASN A 221 -15.15 15.53 -8.19
CA ASN A 221 -15.22 14.54 -9.25
C ASN A 221 -16.51 14.68 -10.08
N ALA A 222 -17.66 14.90 -9.46
CA ALA A 222 -18.93 15.11 -10.15
C ALA A 222 -18.87 16.35 -11.07
N THR A 223 -18.32 17.46 -10.57
CA THR A 223 -18.12 18.69 -11.35
C THR A 223 -17.16 18.46 -12.52
N SER A 224 -16.07 17.73 -12.29
CA SER A 224 -15.11 17.38 -13.34
C SER A 224 -15.72 16.45 -14.40
N ALA A 225 -16.53 15.48 -13.99
CA ALA A 225 -17.26 14.59 -14.88
C ALA A 225 -18.30 15.35 -15.72
N ARG A 226 -19.00 16.31 -15.10
CA ARG A 226 -19.93 17.21 -15.80
C ARG A 226 -19.20 18.02 -16.86
N GLY A 227 -18.04 18.60 -16.53
CA GLY A 227 -17.20 19.30 -17.50
C GLY A 227 -16.77 18.40 -18.66
N TRP A 228 -16.27 17.20 -18.35
CA TRP A 228 -15.87 16.20 -19.36
C TRP A 228 -17.00 15.84 -20.33
N LEU A 229 -18.23 15.65 -19.81
CA LEU A 229 -19.40 15.33 -20.64
C LEU A 229 -19.74 16.50 -21.57
N LEU A 230 -19.91 17.70 -21.00
CA LEU A 230 -20.37 18.87 -21.75
C LEU A 230 -19.35 19.30 -22.82
N ASP A 231 -18.06 19.32 -22.48
CA ASP A 231 -16.98 19.66 -23.42
C ASP A 231 -17.00 18.75 -24.66
N ALA A 232 -17.37 17.48 -24.49
CA ALA A 232 -17.42 16.53 -25.58
C ALA A 232 -18.73 16.58 -26.40
N LEU A 233 -19.88 16.86 -25.75
CA LEU A 233 -21.18 16.94 -26.43
C LEU A 233 -21.36 18.25 -27.22
N ASP A 234 -20.75 19.36 -26.78
CA ASP A 234 -20.84 20.68 -27.45
C ASP A 234 -19.86 20.85 -28.63
N GLY A 235 -19.14 19.80 -29.02
CA GLY A 235 -18.24 19.81 -30.18
C GLY A 235 -17.00 20.71 -30.06
N GLY A 236 -16.65 21.17 -28.84
CA GLY A 236 -15.47 21.99 -28.59
C GLY A 236 -15.55 23.44 -29.10
N THR A 237 -16.73 23.95 -29.45
CA THR A 237 -16.91 25.35 -29.86
C THR A 237 -17.42 26.24 -28.72
N SER A 238 -16.56 27.16 -28.30
CA SER A 238 -16.73 28.24 -27.32
C SER A 238 -18.14 28.81 -27.12
N ARG A 239 -18.54 28.88 -25.83
CA ARG A 239 -19.25 29.98 -25.14
C ARG A 239 -20.03 30.93 -26.06
N SER A 240 -21.30 30.61 -26.31
CA SER A 240 -22.32 31.59 -26.63
C SER A 240 -23.58 31.29 -25.82
N SER A 241 -24.36 32.32 -25.50
CA SER A 241 -25.45 32.31 -24.51
C SER A 241 -26.67 31.43 -24.84
N GLU A 242 -26.64 30.68 -25.95
CA GLU A 242 -27.63 29.64 -26.27
C GLU A 242 -27.23 28.25 -25.73
N VAL A 243 -26.02 28.13 -25.16
CA VAL A 243 -25.43 26.87 -24.63
C VAL A 243 -25.97 26.49 -23.24
N GLU A 244 -26.48 27.45 -22.45
CA GLU A 244 -26.95 27.16 -21.08
C GLU A 244 -28.13 26.16 -21.07
N SER A 245 -29.10 26.28 -21.98
CA SER A 245 -30.25 25.35 -22.01
C SER A 245 -29.91 23.95 -22.54
N GLY A 246 -28.91 23.83 -23.43
CA GLY A 246 -28.47 22.54 -23.98
C GLY A 246 -27.67 21.72 -22.95
N GLY A 247 -26.80 22.38 -22.19
CA GLY A 247 -26.01 21.75 -21.14
C GLY A 247 -26.84 21.22 -19.98
N GLU A 248 -27.86 21.95 -19.54
CA GLU A 248 -28.80 21.49 -18.51
C GLU A 248 -29.59 20.25 -18.97
N ALA A 249 -30.08 20.25 -20.21
CA ALA A 249 -30.78 19.11 -20.79
C ALA A 249 -29.88 17.86 -20.94
N ALA A 250 -28.58 18.03 -21.16
CA ALA A 250 -27.62 16.92 -21.19
C ALA A 250 -27.37 16.36 -19.77
N VAL A 251 -27.18 17.23 -18.77
CA VAL A 251 -26.98 16.81 -17.37
C VAL A 251 -28.17 15.99 -16.87
N ALA A 252 -29.40 16.41 -17.14
CA ALA A 252 -30.61 15.69 -16.71
C ALA A 252 -30.74 14.26 -17.29
N LYS A 253 -30.05 13.94 -18.38
CA LYS A 253 -30.05 12.60 -19.02
C LYS A 253 -28.84 11.74 -18.65
N HIS A 254 -27.73 12.37 -18.28
CA HIS A 254 -26.45 11.70 -18.04
C HIS A 254 -26.02 11.70 -16.58
N PHE A 255 -26.78 12.33 -15.67
CA PHE A 255 -26.50 12.34 -14.25
C PHE A 255 -27.74 11.97 -13.43
N VAL A 256 -27.52 11.12 -12.43
CA VAL A 256 -28.50 10.80 -11.38
C VAL A 256 -27.83 10.92 -10.02
N ALA A 257 -28.61 11.15 -8.97
CA ALA A 257 -28.09 11.38 -7.62
C ALA A 257 -28.60 10.36 -6.62
N LEU A 258 -27.74 9.92 -5.72
CA LEU A 258 -28.09 9.13 -4.53
C LEU A 258 -27.82 10.02 -3.32
N SER A 259 -28.85 10.66 -2.79
CA SER A 259 -28.70 11.74 -1.81
C SER A 259 -29.97 11.98 -0.99
N THR A 260 -29.82 12.76 0.07
CA THR A 260 -30.93 13.31 0.88
C THR A 260 -31.13 14.81 0.65
N ASN A 261 -30.25 15.45 -0.13
CA ASN A 261 -30.20 16.89 -0.27
C ASN A 261 -30.72 17.34 -1.64
N ALA A 262 -32.04 17.42 -1.77
CA ALA A 262 -32.72 17.80 -3.02
C ALA A 262 -32.27 19.18 -3.54
N GLU A 263 -32.04 20.14 -2.64
CA GLU A 263 -31.59 21.49 -3.01
C GLU A 263 -30.24 21.46 -3.72
N LYS A 264 -29.24 20.76 -3.17
CA LYS A 264 -27.91 20.65 -3.77
C LYS A 264 -27.88 19.81 -5.05
N VAL A 265 -28.74 18.80 -5.14
CA VAL A 265 -28.92 17.99 -6.36
C VAL A 265 -29.49 18.86 -7.48
N ALA A 266 -30.53 19.67 -7.19
CA ALA A 266 -31.11 20.59 -8.14
C ALA A 266 -30.13 21.70 -8.54
N GLU A 267 -29.37 22.27 -7.60
CA GLU A 267 -28.32 23.27 -7.86
C GLU A 267 -27.24 22.74 -8.83
N PHE A 268 -26.91 21.45 -8.75
CA PHE A 268 -25.98 20.80 -9.68
C PHE A 268 -26.57 20.63 -11.10
N GLY A 269 -27.90 20.69 -11.25
CA GLY A 269 -28.63 20.51 -12.50
C GLY A 269 -29.15 19.09 -12.73
N ILE A 270 -29.12 18.22 -11.71
CA ILE A 270 -29.76 16.90 -11.79
C ILE A 270 -31.25 17.06 -11.52
N ASP A 271 -32.07 16.44 -12.38
CA ASP A 271 -33.51 16.35 -12.15
C ASP A 271 -33.77 15.53 -10.86
N THR A 272 -34.41 16.17 -9.87
CA THR A 272 -34.78 15.55 -8.60
C THR A 272 -35.69 14.31 -8.76
N ALA A 273 -36.40 14.18 -9.89
CA ALA A 273 -37.10 12.94 -10.21
C ALA A 273 -36.15 11.74 -10.35
N ASN A 274 -34.88 11.97 -10.70
CA ASN A 274 -33.80 10.99 -10.76
C ASN A 274 -32.86 11.05 -9.55
N MET A 275 -33.33 11.62 -8.44
CA MET A 275 -32.71 11.46 -7.12
C MET A 275 -33.28 10.22 -6.43
N PHE A 276 -32.42 9.39 -5.86
CA PHE A 276 -32.80 8.21 -5.09
C PHE A 276 -32.39 8.42 -3.64
N GLU A 277 -33.38 8.45 -2.77
CA GLU A 277 -33.23 8.81 -1.36
C GLU A 277 -32.77 7.62 -0.52
N PHE A 278 -32.13 7.93 0.60
CA PHE A 278 -31.83 6.96 1.66
C PHE A 278 -31.80 7.71 2.99
N TRP A 279 -31.77 6.99 4.11
CA TRP A 279 -32.04 7.60 5.41
C TRP A 279 -30.80 7.88 6.25
N ASP A 280 -30.97 8.69 7.29
CA ASP A 280 -29.90 9.06 8.19
C ASP A 280 -29.37 7.90 9.02
N TRP A 281 -30.24 6.95 9.39
CA TRP A 281 -29.97 5.68 10.08
C TRP A 281 -29.23 4.64 9.22
N VAL A 282 -29.03 4.92 7.93
CA VAL A 282 -28.14 4.14 7.06
C VAL A 282 -26.71 4.68 7.21
N GLY A 283 -25.89 3.93 7.96
CA GLY A 283 -24.46 4.19 8.06
C GLY A 283 -23.76 3.93 6.72
N GLY A 284 -22.79 4.77 6.34
CA GLY A 284 -22.15 4.67 5.02
C GLY A 284 -21.55 3.29 4.74
N ARG A 285 -20.85 2.69 5.71
CA ARG A 285 -20.25 1.34 5.61
C ARG A 285 -21.26 0.18 5.67
N TYR A 286 -22.56 0.48 5.75
CA TYR A 286 -23.69 -0.45 5.79
C TYR A 286 -24.77 -0.05 4.74
N SER A 287 -24.37 0.61 3.64
CA SER A 287 -25.32 1.34 2.80
C SER A 287 -25.56 0.75 1.41
N TYR A 288 -24.75 -0.18 0.92
CA TYR A 288 -24.79 -0.53 -0.50
C TYR A 288 -26.01 -1.38 -0.90
N ASP A 289 -26.74 -1.93 0.07
CA ASP A 289 -28.05 -2.55 -0.07
C ASP A 289 -29.22 -1.53 -0.11
N SER A 290 -28.92 -0.24 0.01
CA SER A 290 -29.85 0.89 -0.23
C SER A 290 -29.76 1.46 -1.65
N ALA A 291 -30.26 2.69 -1.85
CA ALA A 291 -30.06 3.50 -3.06
C ALA A 291 -28.61 3.56 -3.53
N ILE A 292 -27.63 3.54 -2.61
CA ILE A 292 -26.18 3.51 -2.91
C ILE A 292 -25.81 2.36 -3.86
N GLY A 293 -26.57 1.26 -3.86
CA GLY A 293 -26.41 0.12 -4.76
C GLY A 293 -26.92 0.31 -6.20
N LEU A 294 -27.39 1.50 -6.61
CA LEU A 294 -28.02 1.68 -7.92
C LEU A 294 -27.13 1.24 -9.11
N ALA A 295 -25.85 1.62 -9.09
CA ALA A 295 -24.92 1.22 -10.14
C ALA A 295 -24.75 -0.32 -10.22
N LEU A 296 -24.77 -1.00 -9.07
CA LEU A 296 -24.77 -2.46 -8.99
C LEU A 296 -26.07 -3.04 -9.57
N MET A 297 -27.24 -2.50 -9.18
CA MET A 297 -28.53 -2.96 -9.69
C MET A 297 -28.64 -2.80 -11.21
N ILE A 298 -28.09 -1.73 -11.78
CA ILE A 298 -27.99 -1.58 -13.24
C ILE A 298 -27.12 -2.70 -13.84
N ALA A 299 -26.00 -3.04 -13.20
CA ALA A 299 -25.07 -4.06 -13.70
C ALA A 299 -25.68 -5.47 -13.68
N ILE A 300 -26.24 -5.91 -12.54
CA ILE A 300 -26.70 -7.30 -12.33
C ILE A 300 -28.21 -7.47 -12.58
N GLY A 301 -28.97 -6.38 -12.70
CA GLY A 301 -30.42 -6.38 -12.85
C GLY A 301 -31.16 -6.41 -11.50
N PRO A 302 -32.43 -5.96 -11.46
CA PRO A 302 -33.21 -5.88 -10.22
C PRO A 302 -33.43 -7.24 -9.52
N ASP A 303 -33.59 -8.32 -10.28
CA ASP A 303 -33.89 -9.64 -9.69
C ASP A 303 -32.69 -10.21 -8.92
N ASN A 304 -31.47 -10.09 -9.47
CA ASN A 304 -30.25 -10.46 -8.76
C ASN A 304 -29.97 -9.54 -7.57
N PHE A 305 -30.35 -8.26 -7.66
CA PHE A 305 -30.26 -7.36 -6.52
C PHE A 305 -31.20 -7.78 -5.39
N ARG A 306 -32.44 -8.17 -5.71
CA ARG A 306 -33.40 -8.71 -4.73
C ARG A 306 -32.93 -10.03 -4.12
N ASP A 307 -32.38 -10.94 -4.92
CA ASP A 307 -31.78 -12.20 -4.43
C ASP A 307 -30.64 -11.93 -3.42
N MET A 308 -29.83 -10.90 -3.68
CA MET A 308 -28.83 -10.44 -2.73
C MET A 308 -29.46 -9.95 -1.42
N LEU A 309 -30.47 -9.08 -1.47
CA LEU A 309 -31.21 -8.60 -0.29
C LEU A 309 -31.82 -9.75 0.52
N ASP A 310 -32.37 -10.77 -0.16
CA ASP A 310 -32.89 -11.97 0.48
C ASP A 310 -31.78 -12.74 1.22
N GLY A 311 -30.58 -12.81 0.64
CA GLY A 311 -29.39 -13.36 1.28
C GLY A 311 -29.02 -12.64 2.58
N PHE A 312 -29.01 -11.31 2.57
CA PHE A 312 -28.80 -10.53 3.80
C PHE A 312 -29.86 -10.84 4.87
N ARG A 313 -31.13 -10.84 4.47
CA ARG A 313 -32.27 -11.08 5.36
C ARG A 313 -32.22 -12.47 6.02
N ILE A 314 -31.74 -13.49 5.33
CA ILE A 314 -31.54 -14.84 5.91
C ILE A 314 -30.65 -14.77 7.16
N VAL A 315 -29.56 -14.01 7.09
CA VAL A 315 -28.59 -13.90 8.19
C VAL A 315 -29.09 -12.94 9.26
N ASP A 316 -29.82 -11.89 8.90
CA ASP A 316 -30.49 -11.01 9.88
C ASP A 316 -31.44 -11.80 10.77
N GLU A 317 -32.29 -12.62 10.15
CA GLU A 317 -33.26 -13.41 10.89
C GLU A 317 -32.58 -14.48 11.75
N HIS A 318 -31.51 -15.10 11.23
CA HIS A 318 -30.65 -15.99 12.02
C HIS A 318 -30.06 -15.27 13.23
N PHE A 319 -29.47 -14.09 13.05
CA PHE A 319 -28.87 -13.33 14.13
C PHE A 319 -29.89 -12.92 15.20
N ARG A 320 -31.10 -12.55 14.75
CA ARG A 320 -32.21 -12.13 15.60
C ARG A 320 -32.82 -13.28 16.41
N THR A 321 -32.94 -14.47 15.82
CA THR A 321 -33.79 -15.54 16.40
C THR A 321 -33.05 -16.82 16.79
N ALA A 322 -31.87 -17.11 16.24
CA ALA A 322 -31.15 -18.33 16.57
C ALA A 322 -30.70 -18.34 18.06
N PRO A 323 -30.82 -19.48 18.76
CA PRO A 323 -30.22 -19.67 20.08
C PRO A 323 -28.73 -19.36 20.07
N ALA A 324 -28.20 -18.85 21.19
CA ALA A 324 -26.83 -18.38 21.30
C ALA A 324 -25.78 -19.44 20.90
N GLU A 325 -26.05 -20.71 21.19
CA GLU A 325 -25.25 -21.90 20.84
C GLU A 325 -25.05 -22.05 19.32
N SER A 326 -26.04 -21.61 18.54
CA SER A 326 -26.14 -21.82 17.09
C SER A 326 -26.07 -20.51 16.29
N ASN A 327 -25.91 -19.38 16.98
CA ASN A 327 -25.91 -18.06 16.38
C ASN A 327 -24.52 -17.76 15.80
N VAL A 328 -24.37 -17.88 14.47
CA VAL A 328 -23.07 -17.81 13.80
C VAL A 328 -22.41 -16.43 13.92
N PRO A 329 -23.11 -15.30 13.68
CA PRO A 329 -22.48 -13.99 13.89
C PRO A 329 -22.05 -13.75 15.34
N LEU A 330 -22.85 -14.19 16.33
CA LEU A 330 -22.50 -14.13 17.75
C LEU A 330 -21.20 -14.91 18.03
N LEU A 331 -21.11 -16.15 17.55
CA LEU A 331 -19.91 -16.97 17.70
C LEU A 331 -18.67 -16.28 17.10
N LEU A 332 -18.75 -15.78 15.87
CA LEU A 332 -17.61 -15.12 15.22
C LEU A 332 -17.19 -13.84 15.94
N GLY A 333 -18.15 -13.07 16.44
CA GLY A 333 -17.87 -11.88 17.25
C GLY A 333 -17.13 -12.25 18.54
N LEU A 334 -17.61 -13.27 19.24
CA LEU A 334 -17.01 -13.77 20.48
C LEU A 334 -15.63 -14.41 20.28
N LEU A 335 -15.39 -15.10 19.17
CA LEU A 335 -14.04 -15.55 18.81
C LEU A 335 -13.10 -14.35 18.61
N GLY A 336 -13.59 -13.26 18.01
CA GLY A 336 -12.84 -12.00 17.92
C GLY A 336 -12.46 -11.43 19.30
N ILE A 337 -13.39 -11.42 20.25
CA ILE A 337 -13.14 -11.04 21.65
C ILE A 337 -12.09 -11.97 22.28
N TRP A 338 -12.25 -13.28 22.11
CA TRP A 338 -11.35 -14.29 22.65
C TRP A 338 -9.90 -14.04 22.24
N TYR A 339 -9.65 -13.89 20.93
CA TYR A 339 -8.30 -13.70 20.43
C TYR A 339 -7.76 -12.30 20.68
N GLY A 340 -8.56 -11.27 20.50
CA GLY A 340 -8.12 -9.89 20.70
C GLY A 340 -7.77 -9.60 22.17
N ASN A 341 -8.64 -10.00 23.10
CA ASN A 341 -8.53 -9.61 24.50
C ASN A 341 -7.78 -10.60 25.39
N PHE A 342 -7.75 -11.89 25.03
CA PHE A 342 -7.12 -12.94 25.87
C PHE A 342 -5.91 -13.62 25.20
N HIS A 343 -5.71 -13.44 23.90
CA HIS A 343 -4.51 -13.92 23.19
C HIS A 343 -3.63 -12.80 22.59
N ASP A 344 -3.98 -11.52 22.78
CA ASP A 344 -3.27 -10.36 22.22
C ASP A 344 -3.13 -10.42 20.68
N ALA A 345 -4.13 -10.99 20.01
CA ALA A 345 -4.20 -11.01 18.55
C ALA A 345 -4.70 -9.67 18.02
N GLN A 346 -3.78 -8.76 17.74
CA GLN A 346 -4.09 -7.40 17.23
C GLN A 346 -4.49 -7.36 15.75
N SER A 347 -4.54 -8.50 15.08
CA SER A 347 -4.75 -8.59 13.64
C SER A 347 -5.63 -9.79 13.27
N HIS A 348 -6.50 -9.58 12.29
CA HIS A 348 -7.43 -10.58 11.79
C HIS A 348 -7.32 -10.68 10.26
N ALA A 349 -7.05 -11.88 9.74
CA ALA A 349 -6.92 -12.11 8.31
C ALA A 349 -8.25 -12.61 7.70
N VAL A 350 -8.67 -12.05 6.57
CA VAL A 350 -9.79 -12.59 5.79
C VAL A 350 -9.28 -13.00 4.41
N LEU A 351 -9.33 -14.30 4.14
CA LEU A 351 -8.59 -14.99 3.08
C LEU A 351 -9.56 -15.73 2.16
N PRO A 352 -10.23 -15.03 1.23
CA PRO A 352 -11.19 -15.66 0.33
C PRO A 352 -10.50 -16.47 -0.79
N TYR A 353 -10.88 -17.72 -0.98
CA TYR A 353 -10.45 -18.58 -2.07
C TYR A 353 -11.40 -18.44 -3.27
N SER A 354 -11.51 -17.20 -3.73
CA SER A 354 -12.19 -16.82 -4.97
C SER A 354 -11.59 -15.52 -5.47
N HIS A 355 -11.22 -15.47 -6.75
CA HIS A 355 -10.68 -14.25 -7.36
C HIS A 355 -11.71 -13.10 -7.36
N TYR A 356 -12.99 -13.42 -7.53
CA TYR A 356 -14.06 -12.43 -7.54
C TYR A 356 -14.21 -11.70 -6.20
N LEU A 357 -13.77 -12.28 -5.09
CA LEU A 357 -13.71 -11.64 -3.76
C LEU A 357 -12.46 -10.75 -3.56
N SER A 358 -11.80 -10.30 -4.64
CA SER A 358 -10.57 -9.48 -4.56
C SER A 358 -10.71 -8.15 -3.82
N LYS A 359 -11.91 -7.55 -3.81
CA LYS A 359 -12.23 -6.32 -3.07
C LYS A 359 -12.96 -6.57 -1.74
N PHE A 360 -13.29 -7.82 -1.42
CA PHE A 360 -14.09 -8.15 -0.24
C PHE A 360 -13.39 -7.72 1.05
N THR A 361 -12.10 -8.04 1.19
CA THR A 361 -11.34 -7.66 2.39
C THR A 361 -11.17 -6.15 2.53
N ALA A 362 -11.08 -5.40 1.42
CA ALA A 362 -11.02 -3.93 1.46
C ALA A 362 -12.34 -3.32 1.95
N TYR A 363 -13.48 -3.91 1.58
CA TYR A 363 -14.77 -3.55 2.15
C TYR A 363 -14.84 -3.85 3.66
N LEU A 364 -14.40 -5.05 4.08
CA LEU A 364 -14.39 -5.43 5.50
C LEU A 364 -13.46 -4.58 6.36
N GLN A 365 -12.38 -4.03 5.79
CA GLN A 365 -11.51 -3.08 6.48
C GLN A 365 -12.30 -1.86 6.94
N GLN A 366 -13.13 -1.29 6.07
CA GLN A 366 -14.00 -0.19 6.48
C GLN A 366 -15.05 -0.65 7.47
N LEU A 367 -15.73 -1.77 7.18
CA LEU A 367 -16.82 -2.27 8.03
C LEU A 367 -16.37 -2.50 9.47
N ASP A 368 -15.25 -3.19 9.70
CA ASP A 368 -14.77 -3.52 11.05
C ASP A 368 -13.98 -2.35 11.66
N MET A 369 -12.94 -1.85 10.97
CA MET A 369 -11.99 -0.91 11.58
C MET A 369 -12.60 0.49 11.80
N GLU A 370 -13.46 0.98 10.91
CA GLU A 370 -14.15 2.26 11.11
C GLU A 370 -15.27 2.15 12.16
N SER A 371 -15.91 0.98 12.28
CA SER A 371 -16.91 0.73 13.33
C SER A 371 -16.27 0.61 14.70
N ASN A 372 -15.31 -0.31 14.85
CA ASN A 372 -14.83 -0.79 16.14
C ASN A 372 -13.44 -0.28 16.53
N GLY A 373 -12.75 0.49 15.68
CA GLY A 373 -11.48 1.15 16.00
C GLY A 373 -11.65 2.34 16.94
N LYS A 374 -12.20 2.09 18.14
CA LYS A 374 -12.59 3.10 19.13
C LYS A 374 -11.81 2.91 20.43
N TYR A 375 -11.60 3.99 21.16
CA TYR A 375 -10.97 3.97 22.48
C TYR A 375 -11.87 4.55 23.59
N VAL A 376 -13.10 4.96 23.26
CA VAL A 376 -14.08 5.51 24.21
C VAL A 376 -15.34 4.65 24.18
N GLY A 377 -15.84 4.26 25.35
CA GLY A 377 -17.09 3.52 25.50
C GLY A 377 -18.33 4.42 25.37
N ARG A 378 -19.51 3.81 25.26
CA ARG A 378 -20.82 4.50 25.20
C ARG A 378 -21.14 5.33 26.45
N ASP A 379 -20.43 5.10 27.56
CA ASP A 379 -20.53 5.89 28.79
C ASP A 379 -19.62 7.13 28.78
N GLY A 380 -18.89 7.38 27.69
CA GLY A 380 -17.99 8.52 27.53
C GLY A 380 -16.63 8.35 28.23
N ARG A 381 -16.30 7.15 28.73
CA ARG A 381 -15.02 6.85 29.38
C ARG A 381 -14.06 6.13 28.44
N GLU A 382 -12.76 6.37 28.59
CA GLU A 382 -11.74 5.61 27.86
C GLU A 382 -11.75 4.14 28.29
N VAL A 383 -11.57 3.24 27.33
CA VAL A 383 -11.52 1.79 27.57
C VAL A 383 -10.10 1.34 27.93
N GLU A 384 -9.98 0.30 28.77
CA GLU A 384 -8.70 -0.28 29.21
C GLU A 384 -8.39 -1.63 28.53
N TRP A 385 -9.13 -1.96 27.47
CA TRP A 385 -8.99 -3.19 26.68
C TRP A 385 -8.77 -2.87 25.19
N GLN A 386 -8.27 -3.83 24.43
CA GLN A 386 -8.19 -3.73 22.96
C GLN A 386 -9.59 -3.79 22.33
N THR A 387 -9.80 -3.04 21.25
CA THR A 387 -11.04 -3.01 20.46
C THR A 387 -10.80 -3.56 19.05
N GLY A 388 -11.31 -2.93 17.99
CA GLY A 388 -11.28 -3.45 16.62
C GLY A 388 -9.87 -3.82 16.13
N PRO A 389 -9.66 -5.01 15.53
CA PRO A 389 -8.35 -5.46 15.06
C PRO A 389 -7.95 -4.80 13.74
N VAL A 390 -6.67 -4.92 13.36
CA VAL A 390 -6.25 -4.63 11.98
C VAL A 390 -6.73 -5.77 11.06
N VAL A 391 -7.72 -5.46 10.21
CA VAL A 391 -8.26 -6.39 9.21
C VAL A 391 -7.46 -6.31 7.92
N TRP A 392 -7.07 -7.45 7.36
CA TRP A 392 -6.30 -7.50 6.12
C TRP A 392 -6.41 -8.85 5.42
N GLY A 393 -5.91 -8.92 4.18
CA GLY A 393 -5.92 -10.15 3.40
C GLY A 393 -6.04 -9.90 1.91
N THR A 394 -5.83 -10.95 1.13
CA THR A 394 -5.98 -11.00 -0.32
C THR A 394 -6.50 -12.39 -0.71
N PRO A 395 -7.08 -12.56 -1.91
CA PRO A 395 -7.54 -13.87 -2.33
C PRO A 395 -6.45 -14.96 -2.27
N GLY A 396 -6.87 -16.16 -1.89
CA GLY A 396 -6.10 -17.38 -2.11
C GLY A 396 -6.07 -17.74 -3.60
N THR A 397 -4.97 -18.28 -4.15
CA THR A 397 -3.71 -18.65 -3.47
C THR A 397 -2.69 -17.52 -3.42
N ASN A 398 -2.98 -16.32 -3.94
CA ASN A 398 -2.03 -15.21 -4.02
C ASN A 398 -1.42 -14.86 -2.65
N GLY A 399 -2.25 -14.85 -1.60
CA GLY A 399 -1.78 -14.61 -0.22
C GLY A 399 -0.73 -15.63 0.26
N GLN A 400 -0.83 -16.89 -0.21
CA GLN A 400 0.13 -17.95 0.14
C GLN A 400 1.54 -17.61 -0.33
N HIS A 401 1.64 -16.96 -1.49
CA HIS A 401 2.89 -16.56 -2.12
C HIS A 401 3.35 -15.14 -1.74
N ALA A 402 2.72 -14.53 -0.74
CA ALA A 402 3.04 -13.18 -0.29
C ALA A 402 3.41 -13.14 1.20
N TYR A 403 2.51 -13.58 2.07
CA TYR A 403 2.62 -13.33 3.52
C TYR A 403 2.26 -14.52 4.40
N TYR A 404 1.82 -15.66 3.84
CA TYR A 404 1.55 -16.85 4.65
C TYR A 404 2.78 -17.37 5.39
N GLN A 405 4.00 -17.06 4.92
CA GLN A 405 5.24 -17.26 5.67
C GLN A 405 5.16 -16.64 7.08
N LEU A 406 4.63 -15.43 7.19
CA LEU A 406 4.45 -14.74 8.46
C LEU A 406 3.33 -15.38 9.28
N ILE A 407 2.24 -15.79 8.64
CA ILE A 407 1.12 -16.44 9.35
C ILE A 407 1.56 -17.79 9.95
N HIS A 408 2.37 -18.58 9.22
CA HIS A 408 2.81 -19.92 9.63
C HIS A 408 4.00 -19.96 10.60
N GLN A 409 4.98 -19.06 10.43
CA GLN A 409 6.24 -19.13 11.18
C GLN A 409 6.64 -17.79 11.80
N GLY A 410 5.81 -16.75 11.64
CA GLY A 410 6.03 -15.47 12.30
C GLY A 410 5.80 -15.55 13.81
N THR A 411 6.07 -14.43 14.48
CA THR A 411 5.93 -14.30 15.94
C THR A 411 4.57 -13.74 16.36
N LYS A 412 3.66 -13.54 15.42
CA LYS A 412 2.33 -12.97 15.65
C LYS A 412 1.28 -14.07 15.57
N LEU A 413 0.36 -14.10 16.53
CA LEU A 413 -0.86 -14.88 16.41
C LEU A 413 -1.84 -14.12 15.53
N ILE A 414 -2.28 -14.73 14.44
CA ILE A 414 -3.19 -14.11 13.46
C ILE A 414 -4.32 -15.10 13.20
N PRO A 415 -5.47 -14.92 13.85
CA PRO A 415 -6.71 -15.60 13.47
C PRO A 415 -7.06 -15.28 12.01
N ALA A 416 -7.57 -16.29 11.31
CA ALA A 416 -7.88 -16.15 9.89
C ALA A 416 -9.24 -16.78 9.52
N ASP A 417 -10.03 -16.04 8.76
CA ASP A 417 -11.26 -16.53 8.14
C ASP A 417 -10.95 -16.95 6.70
N PHE A 418 -11.16 -18.22 6.40
CA PHE A 418 -11.04 -18.80 5.07
C PHE A 418 -12.43 -18.91 4.45
N ILE A 419 -12.66 -18.27 3.30
CA ILE A 419 -13.96 -18.30 2.60
C ILE A 419 -13.81 -19.06 1.29
N GLY A 420 -14.57 -20.12 1.07
CA GLY A 420 -14.50 -20.96 -0.13
C GLY A 420 -15.87 -21.32 -0.70
N PHE A 421 -15.87 -21.83 -1.94
CA PHE A 421 -17.09 -22.25 -2.63
C PHE A 421 -16.89 -23.67 -3.16
N ALA A 422 -17.91 -24.52 -3.04
CA ALA A 422 -17.82 -25.92 -3.50
C ALA A 422 -17.87 -26.05 -5.02
N ARG A 423 -18.50 -25.09 -5.71
CA ARG A 423 -18.56 -25.03 -7.17
C ARG A 423 -17.88 -23.77 -7.70
N PRO A 424 -17.20 -23.87 -8.86
CA PRO A 424 -16.70 -22.71 -9.56
C PRO A 424 -17.86 -21.91 -10.15
N VAL A 425 -17.57 -20.66 -10.52
CA VAL A 425 -18.52 -19.78 -11.21
C VAL A 425 -19.00 -20.41 -12.53
N GLY A 426 -20.32 -20.34 -12.76
CA GLY A 426 -21.00 -21.03 -13.86
C GLY A 426 -20.49 -20.70 -15.27
N GLU A 427 -20.08 -19.45 -15.52
CA GLU A 427 -19.65 -18.97 -16.86
C GLU A 427 -18.32 -19.56 -17.35
N LEU A 428 -17.55 -20.22 -16.47
CA LEU A 428 -16.26 -20.80 -16.85
C LEU A 428 -16.44 -22.02 -17.76
N GLY A 429 -15.64 -22.11 -18.82
CA GLY A 429 -15.53 -23.33 -19.63
C GLY A 429 -14.79 -24.45 -18.90
N ASP A 430 -14.99 -25.71 -19.34
CA ASP A 430 -14.53 -26.92 -18.63
C ASP A 430 -13.03 -26.91 -18.28
N ARG A 431 -12.19 -26.42 -19.20
CA ARG A 431 -10.73 -26.31 -18.99
C ARG A 431 -10.37 -25.43 -17.78
N LEU A 432 -11.11 -24.35 -17.56
CA LEU A 432 -10.89 -23.44 -16.42
C LEU A 432 -11.56 -23.96 -15.16
N LYS A 433 -12.73 -24.61 -15.27
CA LYS A 433 -13.42 -25.24 -14.14
C LYS A 433 -12.55 -26.28 -13.42
N ALA A 434 -11.76 -27.06 -14.17
CA ALA A 434 -10.83 -28.02 -13.59
C ALA A 434 -9.76 -27.42 -12.64
N GLN A 435 -9.49 -26.11 -12.73
CA GLN A 435 -8.57 -25.43 -11.81
C GLN A 435 -9.18 -25.21 -10.41
N HIS A 436 -10.51 -25.32 -10.29
CA HIS A 436 -11.22 -25.11 -9.03
C HIS A 436 -10.84 -26.15 -7.98
N ASP A 437 -10.69 -27.42 -8.36
CA ASP A 437 -10.28 -28.47 -7.43
C ASP A 437 -8.87 -28.20 -6.87
N LEU A 438 -7.96 -27.64 -7.68
CA LEU A 438 -6.62 -27.24 -7.23
C LEU A 438 -6.67 -26.04 -6.28
N LEU A 439 -7.58 -25.08 -6.51
CA LEU A 439 -7.83 -23.98 -5.60
C LEU A 439 -8.37 -24.49 -4.26
N MET A 440 -9.34 -25.40 -4.29
CA MET A 440 -9.95 -25.95 -3.08
C MET A 440 -9.02 -26.91 -2.33
N ALA A 441 -8.15 -27.66 -3.01
CA ALA A 441 -7.10 -28.43 -2.36
C ALA A 441 -6.20 -27.53 -1.48
N ASN A 442 -5.87 -26.34 -1.98
CA ASN A 442 -5.11 -25.34 -1.24
C ASN A 442 -5.92 -24.73 -0.08
N PHE A 443 -7.21 -24.47 -0.27
CA PHE A 443 -8.12 -23.99 0.78
C PHE A 443 -8.13 -24.92 2.01
N PHE A 444 -8.29 -26.23 1.78
CA PHE A 444 -8.29 -27.23 2.85
C PHE A 444 -6.89 -27.47 3.44
N ALA A 445 -5.87 -27.59 2.59
CA ALA A 445 -4.51 -27.86 3.06
C ALA A 445 -3.96 -26.75 3.95
N GLN A 446 -4.26 -25.48 3.65
CA GLN A 446 -3.74 -24.36 4.43
C GLN A 446 -4.36 -24.29 5.84
N THR A 447 -5.67 -24.50 5.98
CA THR A 447 -6.30 -24.52 7.31
C THR A 447 -5.81 -25.70 8.15
N GLN A 448 -5.56 -26.85 7.52
CA GLN A 448 -4.92 -28.00 8.17
C GLN A 448 -3.48 -27.70 8.62
N ALA A 449 -2.66 -27.12 7.73
CA ALA A 449 -1.27 -26.80 8.02
C ALA A 449 -1.15 -25.74 9.14
N LEU A 450 -2.03 -24.74 9.15
CA LEU A 450 -2.09 -23.71 10.19
C LEU A 450 -2.47 -24.31 11.55
N ALA A 451 -3.43 -25.23 11.57
CA ALA A 451 -3.88 -25.86 12.79
C ALA A 451 -2.83 -26.81 13.39
N PHE A 452 -2.25 -27.70 12.57
CA PHE A 452 -1.46 -28.81 13.07
C PHE A 452 0.04 -28.62 12.89
N GLY A 453 0.49 -27.75 11.99
CA GLY A 453 1.92 -27.55 11.74
C GLY A 453 2.65 -28.86 11.39
N LYS A 454 3.93 -28.91 11.75
CA LYS A 454 4.85 -30.01 11.46
C LYS A 454 5.93 -30.06 12.54
N THR A 455 5.99 -31.14 13.31
CA THR A 455 6.88 -31.24 14.47
C THR A 455 8.34 -31.43 14.06
N PRO A 456 9.32 -31.13 14.94
CA PRO A 456 10.73 -31.41 14.66
C PRO A 456 10.99 -32.88 14.30
N GLU A 457 10.28 -33.82 14.92
CA GLU A 457 10.39 -35.26 14.68
C GLU A 457 9.88 -35.63 13.28
N GLU A 458 8.73 -35.07 12.88
CA GLU A 458 8.19 -35.22 11.52
C GLU A 458 9.16 -34.66 10.48
N VAL A 459 9.80 -33.52 10.76
CA VAL A 459 10.81 -32.93 9.88
C VAL A 459 12.08 -33.81 9.78
N ARG A 460 12.56 -34.35 10.91
CA ARG A 460 13.71 -35.29 10.92
C ARG A 460 13.42 -36.56 10.14
N ALA A 461 12.20 -37.09 10.24
CA ALA A 461 11.79 -38.29 9.52
C ALA A 461 11.84 -38.13 7.98
N GLU A 462 11.81 -36.90 7.48
CA GLU A 462 11.97 -36.60 6.05
C GLU A 462 13.44 -36.54 5.58
N GLY A 463 14.40 -36.83 6.46
CA GLY A 463 15.83 -36.78 6.14
C GLY A 463 16.38 -35.35 6.03
N VAL A 464 15.72 -34.38 6.67
CA VAL A 464 16.21 -33.00 6.75
C VAL A 464 17.46 -32.92 7.65
N PRO A 465 18.54 -32.24 7.22
CA PRO A 465 19.71 -32.01 8.07
C PRO A 465 19.35 -31.34 9.40
N GLU A 466 19.97 -31.75 10.51
CA GLU A 466 19.58 -31.34 11.87
C GLU A 466 19.60 -29.81 12.04
N GLU A 467 20.55 -29.13 11.41
CA GLU A 467 20.65 -27.67 11.43
C GLU A 467 19.48 -26.95 10.75
N LEU A 468 18.75 -27.63 9.85
CA LEU A 468 17.57 -27.10 9.16
C LEU A 468 16.25 -27.50 9.82
N VAL A 469 16.27 -28.44 10.78
CA VAL A 469 15.06 -28.91 11.47
C VAL A 469 14.27 -27.76 12.12
N PRO A 470 14.89 -26.83 12.89
CA PRO A 470 14.16 -25.71 13.49
C PRO A 470 13.54 -24.77 12.45
N HIS A 471 14.19 -24.61 11.29
CA HIS A 471 13.73 -23.73 10.22
C HIS A 471 12.57 -24.33 9.41
N LYS A 472 12.48 -25.66 9.33
CA LYS A 472 11.41 -26.39 8.64
C LYS A 472 10.31 -26.90 9.56
N THR A 473 10.42 -26.64 10.87
CA THR A 473 9.38 -26.91 11.85
C THR A 473 8.26 -25.86 11.72
N PHE A 474 7.01 -26.31 11.77
CA PHE A 474 5.83 -25.46 11.80
C PHE A 474 5.13 -25.70 13.13
N LYS A 475 4.95 -24.65 13.94
CA LYS A 475 4.41 -24.81 15.30
C LYS A 475 2.94 -25.24 15.32
N GLY A 476 2.18 -24.95 14.26
CA GLY A 476 0.72 -25.14 14.27
C GLY A 476 0.06 -24.14 15.21
N ASN A 477 -1.14 -24.47 15.72
CA ASN A 477 -1.89 -23.64 16.66
C ASN A 477 -2.32 -22.26 16.12
N HIS A 478 -2.33 -22.07 14.80
CA HIS A 478 -2.85 -20.85 14.18
C HIS A 478 -4.36 -21.01 13.93
N PRO A 479 -5.21 -20.23 14.62
CA PRO A 479 -6.64 -20.45 14.63
C PRO A 479 -7.29 -20.03 13.31
N THR A 480 -8.21 -20.87 12.81
CA THR A 480 -8.93 -20.59 11.56
C THR A 480 -10.42 -20.89 11.66
N THR A 481 -11.24 -19.99 11.10
CA THR A 481 -12.63 -20.26 10.76
C THR A 481 -12.68 -20.60 9.27
N THR A 482 -13.35 -21.69 8.91
CA THR A 482 -13.59 -22.09 7.52
C THR A 482 -15.05 -21.89 7.18
N ILE A 483 -15.33 -20.97 6.24
CA ILE A 483 -16.66 -20.66 5.73
C ILE A 483 -16.77 -21.23 4.32
N LEU A 484 -17.67 -22.19 4.11
CA LEU A 484 -17.88 -22.85 2.83
C LEU A 484 -19.34 -22.65 2.39
N ALA A 485 -19.54 -22.20 1.15
CA ALA A 485 -20.85 -22.14 0.52
C ALA A 485 -20.91 -23.03 -0.74
N PRO A 486 -22.10 -23.42 -1.22
CA PRO A 486 -22.21 -24.21 -2.44
C PRO A 486 -21.63 -23.50 -3.67
N GLU A 487 -21.89 -22.20 -3.81
CA GLU A 487 -21.53 -21.37 -4.97
C GLU A 487 -21.60 -19.89 -4.60
N LEU A 488 -20.85 -19.04 -5.31
CA LEU A 488 -20.90 -17.58 -5.12
C LEU A 488 -22.05 -16.97 -5.94
N THR A 489 -23.22 -16.83 -5.30
CA THR A 489 -24.43 -16.20 -5.87
C THR A 489 -24.68 -14.81 -5.26
N PRO A 490 -25.59 -13.98 -5.81
CA PRO A 490 -26.01 -12.74 -5.18
C PRO A 490 -26.49 -12.94 -3.73
N SER A 491 -27.37 -13.92 -3.49
CA SER A 491 -27.77 -14.31 -2.13
C SER A 491 -26.59 -14.65 -1.22
N VAL A 492 -25.65 -15.48 -1.67
CA VAL A 492 -24.48 -15.86 -0.84
C VAL A 492 -23.59 -14.67 -0.53
N LEU A 493 -23.42 -13.70 -1.43
CA LEU A 493 -22.76 -12.44 -1.10
C LEU A 493 -23.51 -11.69 0.02
N GLY A 494 -24.83 -11.55 -0.10
CA GLY A 494 -25.64 -10.90 0.94
C GLY A 494 -25.49 -11.61 2.30
N GLN A 495 -25.48 -12.94 2.30
CA GLN A 495 -25.26 -13.74 3.51
C GLN A 495 -23.87 -13.49 4.11
N LEU A 496 -22.81 -13.48 3.30
CA LEU A 496 -21.45 -13.21 3.77
C LEU A 496 -21.32 -11.80 4.36
N VAL A 497 -21.95 -10.80 3.77
CA VAL A 497 -21.86 -9.42 4.25
C VAL A 497 -22.61 -9.25 5.56
N ALA A 498 -23.88 -9.68 5.63
CA ALA A 498 -24.66 -9.66 6.87
C ALA A 498 -23.96 -10.41 8.02
N LEU A 499 -23.28 -11.52 7.72
CA LEU A 499 -22.51 -12.26 8.71
C LEU A 499 -21.43 -11.38 9.35
N TYR A 500 -20.70 -10.60 8.56
CA TYR A 500 -19.68 -9.69 9.08
C TYR A 500 -20.28 -8.43 9.71
N GLU A 501 -21.40 -7.90 9.22
CA GLU A 501 -22.11 -6.77 9.85
C GLU A 501 -22.49 -7.12 11.29
N HIS A 502 -23.10 -8.30 11.49
CA HIS A 502 -23.52 -8.75 12.81
C HIS A 502 -22.35 -9.23 13.68
N LYS A 503 -21.27 -9.77 13.09
CA LYS A 503 -20.02 -10.03 13.81
C LYS A 503 -19.46 -8.74 14.44
N VAL A 504 -19.37 -7.67 13.65
CA VAL A 504 -18.87 -6.36 14.07
C VAL A 504 -19.78 -5.75 15.13
N PHE A 505 -21.10 -5.88 14.96
CA PHE A 505 -22.10 -5.49 15.98
C PHE A 505 -21.83 -6.16 17.33
N VAL A 506 -21.67 -7.49 17.34
CA VAL A 506 -21.46 -8.28 18.56
C VAL A 506 -20.20 -7.82 19.30
N GLN A 507 -19.10 -7.60 18.56
CA GLN A 507 -17.86 -7.11 19.15
C GLN A 507 -18.04 -5.73 19.80
N GLY A 508 -18.67 -4.79 19.10
CA GLY A 508 -18.92 -3.45 19.63
C GLY A 508 -19.91 -3.42 20.81
N ALA A 509 -20.86 -4.35 20.83
CA ALA A 509 -21.77 -4.55 21.95
C ALA A 509 -20.99 -5.02 23.20
N VAL A 510 -20.16 -6.07 23.08
CA VAL A 510 -19.33 -6.59 24.19
C VAL A 510 -18.36 -5.53 24.71
N TRP A 511 -17.66 -4.82 23.82
CA TRP A 511 -16.72 -3.76 24.21
C TRP A 511 -17.39 -2.49 24.73
N ASN A 512 -18.73 -2.41 24.67
CA ASN A 512 -19.50 -1.23 25.02
C ASN A 512 -19.04 0.04 24.28
N ILE A 513 -18.71 -0.05 22.99
CA ILE A 513 -18.30 1.07 22.13
C ILE A 513 -19.36 1.38 21.08
N ASP A 514 -19.45 2.62 20.61
CA ASP A 514 -20.37 2.98 19.52
C ASP A 514 -19.80 2.55 18.16
N SER A 515 -20.35 1.48 17.57
CA SER A 515 -19.92 0.94 16.27
C SER A 515 -20.40 1.75 15.08
N PHE A 516 -21.19 2.80 15.29
CA PHE A 516 -21.96 3.44 14.22
C PHE A 516 -21.54 4.89 13.95
N ASP A 517 -20.82 5.51 14.89
CA ASP A 517 -20.16 6.80 14.67
C ASP A 517 -18.77 6.67 13.99
N GLN A 518 -18.15 7.81 13.66
CA GLN A 518 -16.81 7.89 13.06
C GLN A 518 -16.07 9.21 13.36
N TRP A 519 -16.12 9.73 14.59
CA TRP A 519 -15.53 11.04 14.94
C TRP A 519 -14.04 11.21 14.60
N GLY A 520 -13.29 10.10 14.55
CA GLY A 520 -11.85 10.09 14.25
C GLY A 520 -11.46 10.64 12.87
N VAL A 521 -12.40 10.75 11.91
CA VAL A 521 -12.09 11.25 10.55
C VAL A 521 -12.15 12.77 10.42
N GLU A 522 -12.74 13.48 11.39
CA GLU A 522 -13.06 14.92 11.25
C GLU A 522 -11.82 15.83 11.38
N LEU A 523 -10.86 15.49 12.24
CA LEU A 523 -9.64 16.30 12.42
C LEU A 523 -8.87 16.44 11.10
N GLY A 524 -8.73 15.34 10.35
CA GLY A 524 -8.07 15.35 9.04
C GLY A 524 -8.76 16.28 8.05
N LYS A 525 -10.10 16.26 7.99
CA LYS A 525 -10.90 17.13 7.11
C LYS A 525 -10.72 18.61 7.44
N VAL A 526 -10.75 18.97 8.72
CA VAL A 526 -10.55 20.36 9.17
C VAL A 526 -9.14 20.86 8.83
N LEU A 527 -8.12 20.04 9.09
CA LEU A 527 -6.74 20.39 8.77
C LEU A 527 -6.50 20.50 7.27
N ALA A 528 -7.07 19.61 6.45
CA ALA A 528 -6.97 19.67 5.00
C ALA A 528 -7.56 20.97 4.43
N LYS A 529 -8.77 21.36 4.86
CA LYS A 529 -9.41 22.64 4.48
C LYS A 529 -8.56 23.86 4.85
N ARG A 530 -7.83 23.79 5.97
CA ARG A 530 -6.92 24.86 6.40
C ARG A 530 -5.67 24.95 5.52
N VAL A 531 -5.14 23.82 5.06
CA VAL A 531 -3.91 23.76 4.23
C VAL A 531 -4.21 24.05 2.76
N GLU A 532 -5.42 23.74 2.28
CA GLU A 532 -5.82 23.85 0.89
C GLU A 532 -5.50 25.23 0.26
N PRO A 533 -5.86 26.40 0.84
CA PRO A 533 -5.54 27.70 0.24
C PRO A 533 -4.04 27.96 0.08
N ALA A 534 -3.18 27.37 0.93
CA ALA A 534 -1.74 27.50 0.79
C ALA A 534 -1.21 26.79 -0.47
N LEU A 535 -1.90 25.74 -0.93
CA LEU A 535 -1.53 24.95 -2.09
C LEU A 535 -2.21 25.43 -3.37
N THR A 536 -3.46 25.88 -3.29
CA THR A 536 -4.27 26.28 -4.46
C THR A 536 -4.11 27.75 -4.80
N GLU A 537 -3.97 28.62 -3.79
CA GLU A 537 -3.93 30.08 -3.94
C GLU A 537 -2.57 30.68 -3.57
N GLY A 538 -1.68 29.88 -2.95
CA GLY A 538 -0.41 30.37 -2.43
C GLY A 538 -0.54 31.24 -1.18
N ALA A 539 -1.66 31.12 -0.45
CA ALA A 539 -1.91 31.88 0.76
C ALA A 539 -0.93 31.49 1.91
N GLU A 540 -0.51 32.47 2.71
CA GLU A 540 0.15 32.17 3.99
C GLU A 540 -0.91 31.68 4.98
N VAL A 541 -0.71 30.48 5.52
CA VAL A 541 -1.59 29.88 6.53
C VAL A 541 -0.87 29.87 7.87
N GLU A 542 -1.42 30.60 8.84
CA GLU A 542 -0.90 30.63 10.20
C GLU A 542 -1.10 29.31 10.93
N GLY A 543 -0.27 29.02 11.94
CA GLY A 543 -0.42 27.87 12.84
C GLY A 543 -0.13 26.49 12.24
N LEU A 544 0.49 26.43 11.06
CA LEU A 544 1.10 25.20 10.57
C LEU A 544 2.38 24.90 11.37
N ASP A 545 2.61 23.64 11.70
CA ASP A 545 3.87 23.22 12.33
C ASP A 545 5.05 23.37 11.35
N ALA A 546 6.27 23.38 11.89
CA ALA A 546 7.48 23.63 11.12
C ALA A 546 7.69 22.64 9.96
N SER A 547 7.25 21.39 10.11
CA SER A 547 7.37 20.37 9.06
C SER A 547 6.36 20.63 7.95
N THR A 548 5.09 20.81 8.30
CA THR A 548 4.01 21.07 7.33
C THR A 548 4.28 22.34 6.53
N LYS A 549 4.72 23.43 7.19
CA LYS A 549 5.09 24.69 6.50
C LYS A 549 6.22 24.47 5.49
N ALA A 550 7.25 23.72 5.87
CA ALA A 550 8.37 23.42 4.97
C ALA A 550 7.96 22.57 3.76
N LEU A 551 7.06 21.60 3.96
CA LEU A 551 6.53 20.74 2.90
C LEU A 551 5.64 21.52 1.93
N VAL A 552 4.74 22.38 2.41
CA VAL A 552 3.91 23.26 1.57
C VAL A 552 4.77 24.17 0.70
N ALA A 553 5.77 24.84 1.30
CA ALA A 553 6.70 25.68 0.57
C ALA A 553 7.48 24.89 -0.50
N ARG A 554 7.89 23.65 -0.18
CA ARG A 554 8.57 22.78 -1.13
C ARG A 554 7.68 22.41 -2.30
N THR A 555 6.42 22.05 -2.05
CA THR A 555 5.43 21.73 -3.09
C THR A 555 5.22 22.91 -4.03
N GLY A 556 4.99 24.11 -3.48
CA GLY A 556 4.85 25.33 -4.29
C GLY A 556 6.09 25.62 -5.16
N SER A 557 7.30 25.46 -4.61
CA SER A 557 8.54 25.68 -5.36
C SER A 557 8.73 24.68 -6.51
N CYS A 558 8.33 23.42 -6.33
CA CYS A 558 8.41 22.39 -7.35
C CYS A 558 7.35 22.59 -8.44
N ALA A 559 6.14 23.02 -8.07
CA ALA A 559 5.07 23.36 -9.01
C ALA A 559 5.47 24.57 -9.89
N ALA A 560 5.94 25.67 -9.30
CA ALA A 560 6.38 26.86 -10.04
C ALA A 560 7.55 26.58 -11.01
N GLY A 561 8.46 25.66 -10.65
CA GLY A 561 9.56 25.23 -11.53
C GLY A 561 9.11 24.46 -12.78
N SER A 562 7.86 23.98 -12.82
CA SER A 562 7.28 23.26 -13.97
C SER A 562 6.61 24.18 -14.98
N ASP A 563 6.02 25.30 -14.55
CA ASP A 563 5.44 26.32 -15.45
C ASP A 563 6.49 27.08 -16.25
N VAL A 564 7.66 27.36 -15.66
CA VAL A 564 8.80 27.95 -16.38
C VAL A 564 9.29 27.05 -17.52
N ARG A 565 9.13 25.73 -17.43
CA ARG A 565 9.48 24.81 -18.53
C ARG A 565 8.39 24.72 -19.61
N ARG A 566 7.12 24.95 -19.27
CA ARG A 566 6.00 25.01 -20.24
C ARG A 566 6.06 26.29 -21.08
N ALA A 567 6.42 27.42 -20.49
CA ALA A 567 6.60 28.69 -21.20
C ALA A 567 7.73 28.68 -22.25
N VAL A 568 8.72 27.79 -22.11
CA VAL A 568 9.86 27.67 -23.04
C VAL A 568 9.55 26.74 -24.23
N GLY A 569 8.42 26.02 -24.21
CA GLY A 569 8.00 25.10 -25.29
C GLY A 569 6.98 25.67 -26.30
N GLY A 570 6.42 26.85 -26.04
CA GLY A 570 5.48 27.51 -26.95
C GLY A 570 6.17 28.11 -28.17
N ARG A 571 5.92 27.56 -29.37
CA ARG A 571 6.34 28.16 -30.64
C ARG A 571 5.95 29.63 -30.67
N ARG A 572 6.95 30.53 -30.77
CA ARG A 572 6.76 31.92 -31.17
C ARG A 572 5.97 31.97 -32.48
N ARG A 573 4.68 32.33 -32.43
CA ARG A 573 4.02 32.95 -33.58
C ARG A 573 4.64 34.33 -33.74
N VAL A 574 5.33 34.53 -34.86
CA VAL A 574 5.87 35.82 -35.27
C VAL A 574 4.69 36.73 -35.61
N ALA A 575 4.39 37.70 -34.75
CA ALA A 575 3.56 38.85 -35.12
C ALA A 575 4.45 39.86 -35.87
N ARG A 576 4.04 40.24 -37.08
CA ARG A 576 4.63 41.35 -37.85
C ARG A 576 4.43 42.68 -37.09
N PRO A 577 5.40 43.61 -37.08
CA PRO A 577 5.18 44.94 -36.54
C PRO A 577 4.49 45.85 -37.57
N PRO A 578 3.70 46.86 -37.15
CA PRO A 578 3.24 47.92 -38.03
C PRO A 578 4.38 48.95 -38.29
N PRO A 579 4.28 49.75 -39.37
CA PRO A 579 5.37 50.61 -39.83
C PRO A 579 5.36 51.99 -39.16
N GLY A 580 6.56 52.59 -39.05
CA GLY A 580 6.80 53.97 -38.64
C GLY A 580 7.55 54.01 -37.30
N GLY A 581 8.70 54.66 -37.14
CA GLY A 581 9.51 55.51 -37.99
C GLY A 581 10.48 56.26 -37.08
N VAL A 582 11.64 56.64 -37.63
CA VAL A 582 12.57 57.68 -37.16
C VAL A 582 13.81 57.25 -36.31
N ALA A 583 14.94 57.32 -37.02
CA ALA A 583 16.29 57.86 -36.69
C ALA A 583 17.28 57.16 -35.71
N ILE A 584 18.27 56.54 -36.36
CA ILE A 584 19.75 56.39 -36.15
C ILE A 584 20.46 57.65 -35.53
N PRO A 585 21.76 57.69 -35.08
CA PRO A 585 22.87 56.70 -35.06
C PRO A 585 23.86 56.82 -33.83
N PRO A 586 25.20 56.51 -33.88
CA PRO A 586 25.81 55.41 -33.10
C PRO A 586 27.04 55.83 -32.24
N ALA A 587 27.70 54.83 -31.61
CA ALA A 587 29.17 54.69 -31.44
C ALA A 587 29.72 54.46 -30.01
N ALA A 588 30.33 53.28 -29.88
CA ALA A 588 31.70 53.00 -29.42
C ALA A 588 32.21 53.40 -28.01
N ARG A 589 32.58 52.33 -27.27
CA ARG A 589 33.87 52.05 -26.61
C ARG A 589 34.35 52.88 -25.39
N ARG A 590 34.54 52.11 -24.30
CA ARG A 590 35.70 52.04 -23.39
C ARG A 590 36.16 53.31 -22.63
N ALA A 591 35.94 53.20 -21.31
CA ALA A 591 36.96 53.12 -20.25
C ALA A 591 37.42 54.40 -19.50
N LEU A 592 37.67 54.15 -18.20
CA LEU A 592 38.56 54.82 -17.25
C LEU A 592 38.00 55.92 -16.33
N PHE A 593 38.02 55.55 -15.04
CA PHE A 593 38.56 56.29 -13.89
C PHE A 593 37.90 57.56 -13.33
N ARG A 594 37.90 57.56 -11.97
CA ARG A 594 37.95 58.67 -10.99
C ARG A 594 36.61 59.22 -10.45
N SER A 595 36.41 58.96 -9.14
CA SER A 595 35.75 59.81 -8.12
C SER A 595 36.43 61.20 -8.02
N PRO A 596 36.03 62.19 -7.15
CA PRO A 596 35.01 62.28 -6.06
C PRO A 596 34.27 63.68 -6.17
N PRO A 597 33.88 64.49 -5.13
CA PRO A 597 33.75 64.34 -3.67
C PRO A 597 32.46 64.96 -3.04
N GLY A 598 32.31 64.87 -1.70
CA GLY A 598 31.48 65.84 -0.97
C GLY A 598 31.05 65.50 0.46
N GLY A 599 31.97 65.64 1.43
CA GLY A 599 31.73 66.38 2.69
C GLY A 599 30.82 65.82 3.79
N ALA A 600 31.45 65.39 4.89
CA ALA A 600 30.88 65.23 6.24
C ALA A 600 30.68 66.60 6.96
N PRO A 601 30.18 66.66 8.22
CA PRO A 601 31.11 66.47 9.35
C PRO A 601 30.56 65.84 10.66
N SER A 602 31.53 65.32 11.44
CA SER A 602 31.69 65.23 12.92
C SER A 602 30.72 64.38 13.76
N ALA A 603 31.08 63.39 14.60
CA ALA A 603 32.24 63.00 15.44
C ALA A 603 32.14 63.37 16.94
N SER A 604 32.07 62.36 17.82
CA SER A 604 32.87 62.22 19.07
C SER A 604 32.58 60.83 19.72
N ARG A 605 33.47 59.84 19.53
CA ARG A 605 34.54 59.36 20.44
C ARG A 605 34.08 58.69 21.74
N ARG A 606 34.22 57.35 21.80
CA ARG A 606 35.04 56.58 22.77
C ARG A 606 35.55 55.29 22.11
N LEU A 607 36.83 55.00 22.31
CA LEU A 607 37.63 53.82 21.88
C LEU A 607 37.74 52.81 23.06
N PRO A 608 38.44 51.66 22.94
CA PRO A 608 38.35 50.61 21.92
C PRO A 608 38.35 49.18 22.53
N VAL A 609 37.88 48.17 21.81
CA VAL A 609 38.51 46.83 21.79
C VAL A 609 38.35 46.27 20.37
N ASP A 610 39.48 46.07 19.70
CA ASP A 610 39.61 45.49 18.38
C ASP A 610 39.36 43.96 18.40
N HIS A 611 38.61 43.45 17.44
CA HIS A 611 39.24 42.76 16.32
C HIS A 611 38.28 42.63 15.13
N HIS A 612 38.71 43.27 14.05
CA HIS A 612 38.20 43.17 12.70
C HIS A 612 38.06 41.72 12.22
N GLY A 613 36.95 41.46 11.52
CA GLY A 613 36.91 40.44 10.49
C GLY A 613 37.62 40.93 9.23
N GLU A 614 38.08 39.98 8.42
CA GLU A 614 38.14 40.20 6.98
C GLU A 614 38.04 38.88 6.23
N CYS A 615 37.23 38.93 5.18
CA CYS A 615 37.05 37.91 4.16
C CYS A 615 38.39 37.53 3.53
N SER A 616 38.76 36.26 3.64
CA SER A 616 39.62 35.59 2.65
C SER A 616 39.08 34.18 2.44
N GLY A 617 38.45 33.93 1.30
CA GLY A 617 37.87 32.62 1.02
C GLY A 617 37.21 32.45 -0.35
N GLU A 618 37.04 33.50 -1.15
CA GLU A 618 36.79 33.35 -2.59
C GLU A 618 38.09 33.00 -3.32
N ARG A 619 38.66 31.81 -3.02
CA ARG A 619 39.73 31.18 -3.80
C ARG A 619 39.99 29.71 -3.43
N GLU A 620 38.97 28.92 -3.10
CA GLU A 620 39.19 27.47 -2.93
C GLU A 620 38.04 26.56 -3.40
N VAL A 621 37.39 26.90 -4.52
CA VAL A 621 36.50 25.95 -5.24
C VAL A 621 37.08 25.51 -6.59
N ALA A 622 38.38 25.74 -6.78
CA ALA A 622 39.11 25.34 -7.98
C ALA A 622 40.24 24.36 -7.67
N ARG A 623 40.02 23.31 -6.86
CA ARG A 623 40.92 22.14 -6.75
C ARG A 623 40.36 20.97 -5.89
N THR A 624 39.25 20.37 -6.30
CA THR A 624 39.02 18.93 -6.00
C THR A 624 38.87 18.15 -7.29
N ARG A 625 39.89 18.26 -8.14
CA ARG A 625 40.19 17.21 -9.11
C ARG A 625 40.85 16.05 -8.36
N GLY A 626 40.16 14.91 -8.29
CA GLY A 626 40.83 13.61 -8.27
C GLY A 626 41.22 13.00 -6.92
N SER A 627 40.35 13.00 -5.91
CA SER A 627 40.48 11.98 -4.85
C SER A 627 39.87 10.67 -5.34
N TRP A 628 40.70 9.67 -5.66
CA TRP A 628 40.25 8.35 -6.08
C TRP A 628 39.49 7.63 -4.95
N THR A 629 39.89 7.83 -3.68
CA THR A 629 39.37 7.04 -2.55
C THR A 629 38.41 7.80 -1.63
N GLY A 630 38.01 9.03 -1.99
CA GLY A 630 37.02 9.80 -1.23
C GLY A 630 37.41 10.19 0.21
N GLY A 631 38.67 9.94 0.62
CA GLY A 631 39.18 10.32 1.95
C GLY A 631 38.77 9.39 3.11
N THR A 632 38.23 8.20 2.85
CA THR A 632 37.61 7.34 3.89
C THR A 632 38.53 6.24 4.46
N LEU A 633 39.77 6.10 4.01
CA LEU A 633 40.67 5.03 4.44
C LEU A 633 41.61 5.49 5.55
N THR A 634 41.63 4.77 6.67
CA THR A 634 42.63 4.90 7.75
C THR A 634 43.70 3.81 7.63
N VAL A 635 44.85 3.95 8.30
CA VAL A 635 45.91 2.90 8.33
C VAL A 635 45.37 1.54 8.79
N ARG A 636 44.39 1.53 9.71
CA ARG A 636 43.70 0.31 10.16
C ARG A 636 42.79 -0.32 9.10
N SER A 637 42.40 0.42 8.07
CA SER A 637 41.55 -0.07 6.98
C SER A 637 42.30 -1.01 6.04
N VAL A 638 43.64 -0.94 6.00
CA VAL A 638 44.49 -1.82 5.16
C VAL A 638 44.35 -3.30 5.57
N LEU A 639 44.07 -3.57 6.84
CA LEU A 639 43.83 -4.93 7.35
C LEU A 639 42.45 -5.50 6.95
N LYS A 640 41.56 -4.67 6.40
CA LYS A 640 40.20 -5.05 5.99
C LYS A 640 40.08 -5.01 4.46
N PRO A 641 40.37 -6.11 3.75
CA PRO A 641 40.38 -6.13 2.28
C PRO A 641 39.06 -5.64 1.66
N GLN A 642 37.91 -5.92 2.28
CA GLN A 642 36.61 -5.43 1.78
C GLN A 642 36.46 -3.89 1.79
N ASP A 643 37.08 -3.20 2.75
CA ASP A 643 36.98 -1.75 2.90
C ASP A 643 37.90 -1.05 1.90
N VAL A 644 39.10 -1.63 1.66
CA VAL A 644 40.01 -1.18 0.60
C VAL A 644 39.39 -1.42 -0.77
N ALA A 645 38.80 -2.59 -1.02
CA ALA A 645 38.12 -2.89 -2.28
C ALA A 645 36.97 -1.92 -2.56
N ARG A 646 36.20 -1.53 -1.52
CA ARG A 646 35.14 -0.54 -1.64
C ARG A 646 35.66 0.83 -2.05
N ALA A 647 36.76 1.28 -1.45
CA ALA A 647 37.37 2.57 -1.76
C ALA A 647 38.01 2.60 -3.16
N VAL A 648 38.62 1.49 -3.59
CA VAL A 648 39.30 1.38 -4.88
C VAL A 648 38.33 1.20 -6.05
N PHE A 649 37.32 0.33 -5.90
CA PHE A 649 36.41 -0.04 -7.00
C PHE A 649 35.06 0.71 -7.00
N HIS A 650 34.84 1.61 -6.05
CA HIS A 650 33.72 2.56 -6.07
C HIS A 650 34.17 3.99 -5.68
N PRO A 651 35.09 4.59 -6.47
CA PRO A 651 35.60 5.93 -6.20
C PRO A 651 34.50 6.99 -6.20
N ALA A 652 34.72 8.10 -5.50
CA ALA A 652 33.72 9.14 -5.25
C ALA A 652 33.12 9.78 -6.51
N TRP A 653 33.77 9.64 -7.67
CA TRP A 653 33.27 10.15 -8.96
C TRP A 653 32.25 9.22 -9.63
N ILE A 654 32.10 7.96 -9.19
CA ILE A 654 31.03 7.08 -9.66
C ILE A 654 29.73 7.50 -8.99
N PRO A 655 28.70 7.89 -9.76
CA PRO A 655 27.45 8.37 -9.18
C PRO A 655 26.72 7.22 -8.47
N GLN A 656 26.09 7.54 -7.35
CA GLN A 656 25.21 6.61 -6.66
C GLN A 656 24.05 6.18 -7.57
N PRO A 657 23.50 4.96 -7.39
CA PRO A 657 22.33 4.50 -8.11
C PRO A 657 21.14 5.48 -7.95
N LEU A 658 20.42 5.75 -9.03
CA LEU A 658 19.23 6.63 -9.01
C LEU A 658 18.02 6.00 -8.29
N ASP A 659 17.98 4.68 -8.22
CA ASP A 659 16.86 3.92 -7.68
C ASP A 659 17.38 2.77 -6.79
N PRO A 660 17.01 2.70 -5.50
CA PRO A 660 17.39 1.61 -4.60
C PRO A 660 16.96 0.22 -5.06
N SER A 661 15.92 0.10 -5.89
CA SER A 661 15.50 -1.17 -6.48
C SER A 661 16.41 -1.66 -7.60
N VAL A 662 17.08 -0.74 -8.32
CA VAL A 662 18.11 -1.10 -9.30
C VAL A 662 19.30 -1.74 -8.58
N GLU A 663 19.59 -1.31 -7.35
CA GLU A 663 20.61 -1.95 -6.52
C GLU A 663 20.21 -3.39 -6.10
N ARG A 664 18.92 -3.64 -5.87
CA ARG A 664 18.41 -5.00 -5.61
C ARG A 664 18.50 -5.90 -6.85
N LEU A 665 18.11 -5.40 -8.02
CA LEU A 665 18.23 -6.13 -9.30
C LEU A 665 19.69 -6.46 -9.65
N LYS A 666 20.61 -5.52 -9.39
CA LYS A 666 22.05 -5.74 -9.54
C LYS A 666 22.56 -6.86 -8.63
N ARG A 667 22.19 -6.85 -7.34
CA ARG A 667 22.56 -7.92 -6.40
C ARG A 667 22.04 -9.28 -6.84
N PHE A 668 20.80 -9.33 -7.31
CA PHE A 668 20.21 -10.55 -7.83
C PHE A 668 20.98 -11.08 -9.05
N ARG A 669 21.35 -10.21 -10.00
CA ARG A 669 22.17 -10.57 -11.17
C ARG A 669 23.54 -11.13 -10.77
N VAL A 670 24.21 -10.52 -9.80
CA VAL A 670 25.53 -10.97 -9.31
C VAL A 670 25.41 -12.33 -8.60
N ILE A 671 24.39 -12.52 -7.78
CA ILE A 671 24.14 -13.79 -7.07
C ILE A 671 23.79 -14.90 -8.08
N ALA A 672 22.88 -14.63 -9.02
CA ALA A 672 22.51 -15.60 -10.05
C ALA A 672 23.70 -15.98 -10.93
N GLY A 673 24.55 -15.01 -11.30
CA GLY A 673 25.80 -15.27 -12.04
C GLY A 673 26.80 -16.10 -11.23
N ALA A 674 26.98 -15.78 -9.95
CA ALA A 674 27.88 -16.54 -9.06
C ALA A 674 27.40 -17.98 -8.84
N VAL A 675 26.08 -18.18 -8.64
CA VAL A 675 25.47 -19.51 -8.50
C VAL A 675 25.59 -20.31 -9.79
N ALA A 676 25.38 -19.69 -10.95
CA ALA A 676 25.59 -20.33 -12.24
C ALA A 676 27.05 -20.77 -12.40
N SER A 677 28.02 -19.87 -12.19
CA SER A 677 29.45 -20.18 -12.29
C SER A 677 29.91 -21.25 -11.30
N LEU A 678 29.48 -21.19 -10.03
CA LEU A 678 29.84 -22.20 -9.04
C LEU A 678 29.17 -23.55 -9.32
N GLY A 679 27.92 -23.52 -9.78
CA GLY A 679 27.14 -24.71 -10.13
C GLY A 679 27.71 -25.46 -11.34
N VAL A 680 28.29 -24.76 -12.32
CA VAL A 680 29.06 -25.38 -13.42
C VAL A 680 30.19 -26.24 -12.87
N TYR A 681 31.07 -25.62 -12.10
CA TYR A 681 32.29 -26.25 -11.60
C TYR A 681 32.05 -27.35 -10.57
N THR A 682 31.00 -27.22 -9.75
CA THR A 682 30.73 -28.20 -8.68
C THR A 682 29.93 -29.41 -9.15
N PHE A 683 29.05 -29.27 -10.15
CA PHE A 683 28.17 -30.38 -10.57
C PHE A 683 28.61 -31.09 -11.85
N ILE A 684 29.40 -30.46 -12.73
CA ILE A 684 29.70 -31.01 -14.06
C ILE A 684 31.11 -31.60 -14.15
N GLU A 685 32.12 -30.93 -13.59
CA GLU A 685 33.53 -31.30 -13.79
C GLU A 685 34.09 -32.25 -12.71
N GLY A 686 33.26 -32.68 -11.75
CA GLY A 686 33.66 -33.69 -10.75
C GLY A 686 34.72 -33.22 -9.74
N GLY A 687 35.01 -31.93 -9.70
CA GLY A 687 35.93 -31.30 -8.75
C GLY A 687 36.08 -29.80 -9.02
N PHE A 688 36.24 -29.01 -7.96
CA PHE A 688 36.46 -27.57 -8.07
C PHE A 688 37.95 -27.29 -8.28
N ASP A 689 38.36 -26.97 -9.52
CA ASP A 689 39.71 -26.45 -9.78
C ASP A 689 39.73 -24.92 -9.66
N PHE A 690 40.29 -24.45 -8.54
CA PHE A 690 40.40 -23.03 -8.25
C PHE A 690 41.32 -22.27 -9.22
N THR A 691 42.30 -22.96 -9.81
CA THR A 691 43.22 -22.38 -10.80
C THR A 691 42.47 -22.11 -12.10
N GLU A 692 41.68 -23.08 -12.56
CA GLU A 692 40.87 -22.97 -13.77
C GLU A 692 39.82 -21.86 -13.66
N LEU A 693 39.14 -21.76 -12.51
CA LEU A 693 38.20 -20.68 -12.23
C LEU A 693 38.87 -19.29 -12.36
N LEU A 694 40.10 -19.15 -11.85
CA LEU A 694 40.84 -17.89 -11.92
C LEU A 694 41.39 -17.61 -13.33
N GLU A 695 41.79 -18.62 -14.09
CA GLU A 695 42.18 -18.49 -15.50
C GLU A 695 41.01 -18.07 -16.39
N ASN A 696 39.82 -18.63 -16.15
CA ASN A 696 38.59 -18.22 -16.82
C ASN A 696 38.14 -16.81 -16.40
N ALA A 697 38.30 -16.45 -15.12
CA ALA A 697 38.08 -15.08 -14.66
C ALA A 697 39.05 -14.08 -15.31
N MET A 698 40.30 -14.46 -15.55
CA MET A 698 41.26 -13.64 -16.29
C MET A 698 40.89 -13.51 -17.76
N THR A 699 40.55 -14.61 -18.42
CA THR A 699 40.13 -14.60 -19.83
C THR A 699 38.92 -13.69 -20.01
N ALA A 700 37.89 -13.81 -19.16
CA ALA A 700 36.74 -12.92 -19.15
C ALA A 700 37.15 -11.45 -18.92
N SER A 701 38.07 -11.18 -17.99
CA SER A 701 38.56 -9.83 -17.69
C SER A 701 39.35 -9.21 -18.85
N VAL A 702 40.11 -10.01 -19.60
CA VAL A 702 40.82 -9.57 -20.82
C VAL A 702 39.84 -9.31 -21.96
N VAL A 703 38.85 -10.18 -22.18
CA VAL A 703 37.79 -9.96 -23.19
C VAL A 703 37.05 -8.64 -22.92
N LEU A 704 36.78 -8.34 -21.65
CA LEU A 704 36.18 -7.06 -21.23
C LEU A 704 37.01 -5.83 -21.60
N LEU A 705 38.35 -5.95 -21.63
CA LEU A 705 39.27 -4.88 -22.02
C LEU A 705 39.08 -4.43 -23.47
N PHE A 706 38.70 -5.35 -24.36
CA PHE A 706 38.44 -5.05 -25.77
C PHE A 706 36.98 -4.69 -26.04
N LEU A 707 36.05 -5.38 -25.37
CA LEU A 707 34.62 -5.22 -25.61
C LEU A 707 34.06 -3.90 -25.05
N THR A 708 34.57 -3.46 -23.90
CA THR A 708 34.10 -2.24 -23.24
C THR A 708 34.37 -1.01 -24.12
N PRO A 709 35.59 -0.78 -24.65
CA PRO A 709 35.85 0.30 -25.61
C PRO A 709 35.03 0.20 -26.89
N LEU A 710 34.78 -1.00 -27.41
CA LEU A 710 33.97 -1.20 -28.63
C LEU A 710 32.52 -0.76 -28.41
N THR A 711 31.89 -1.23 -27.33
CA THR A 711 30.50 -0.90 -26.98
C THR A 711 30.35 0.59 -26.68
N VAL A 712 31.30 1.15 -25.93
CA VAL A 712 31.38 2.59 -25.69
C VAL A 712 31.56 3.35 -27.00
N GLY A 713 32.44 2.91 -27.90
CA GLY A 713 32.69 3.54 -29.19
C GLY A 713 31.44 3.61 -30.07
N ALA A 714 30.67 2.52 -30.14
CA ALA A 714 29.37 2.49 -30.81
C ALA A 714 28.38 3.48 -30.18
N MET A 715 28.34 3.57 -28.85
CA MET A 715 27.50 4.54 -28.14
C MET A 715 27.95 5.98 -28.35
N LEU A 716 29.26 6.27 -28.35
CA LEU A 716 29.78 7.61 -28.64
C LEU A 716 29.43 8.02 -30.08
N TRP A 717 29.41 7.09 -31.03
CA TRP A 717 28.95 7.36 -32.39
C TRP A 717 27.46 7.70 -32.44
N VAL A 718 26.61 6.98 -31.68
CA VAL A 718 25.18 7.29 -31.54
C VAL A 718 24.97 8.66 -30.87
N TRP A 719 25.69 8.95 -29.78
CA TRP A 719 25.53 10.19 -29.02
C TRP A 719 26.14 11.41 -29.71
N ARG A 720 27.14 11.24 -30.57
CA ARG A 720 27.68 12.34 -31.40
C ARG A 720 26.60 13.02 -32.25
N ARG A 721 25.52 12.30 -32.60
CA ARG A 721 24.37 12.87 -33.32
C ARG A 721 23.51 13.82 -32.49
N GLY A 722 23.66 13.84 -31.16
CA GLY A 722 22.83 14.61 -30.23
C GLY A 722 23.57 15.62 -29.35
N GLY A 723 24.90 15.79 -29.48
CA GLY A 723 25.66 16.74 -28.65
C GLY A 723 27.19 16.58 -28.74
N THR A 724 27.93 17.37 -27.93
CA THR A 724 29.40 17.31 -27.90
C THR A 724 29.92 16.25 -26.92
N VAL A 725 30.76 15.34 -27.44
CA VAL A 725 31.28 14.17 -26.69
C VAL A 725 32.50 14.52 -25.83
N ARG A 726 33.08 15.72 -25.99
CA ARG A 726 34.33 16.16 -25.33
C ARG A 726 34.26 16.07 -23.80
N GLN A 727 33.07 16.25 -23.22
CA GLN A 727 32.83 16.20 -21.78
C GLN A 727 32.90 14.78 -21.20
N LEU A 728 32.79 13.73 -22.03
CA LEU A 728 32.85 12.34 -21.60
C LEU A 728 34.29 11.80 -21.50
N ARG A 729 35.29 12.55 -21.97
CA ARG A 729 36.70 12.11 -21.99
C ARG A 729 37.22 11.69 -20.62
N VAL A 730 36.93 12.48 -19.57
CA VAL A 730 37.42 12.22 -18.21
C VAL A 730 36.74 10.98 -17.59
N PRO A 731 35.39 10.87 -17.57
CA PRO A 731 34.73 9.64 -17.11
C PRO A 731 35.17 8.37 -17.86
N LEU A 732 35.38 8.46 -19.18
CA LEU A 732 35.81 7.33 -20.00
C LEU A 732 37.23 6.87 -19.68
N VAL A 733 38.18 7.80 -19.55
CA VAL A 733 39.56 7.48 -19.15
C VAL A 733 39.58 6.87 -17.75
N ASN A 734 38.83 7.43 -16.80
CA ASN A 734 38.74 6.89 -15.45
C ASN A 734 38.13 5.48 -15.42
N SER A 735 37.11 5.23 -16.26
CA SER A 735 36.49 3.90 -16.40
C SER A 735 37.49 2.87 -16.94
N LEU A 736 38.30 3.25 -17.94
CA LEU A 736 39.34 2.39 -18.50
C LEU A 736 40.46 2.09 -17.49
N LEU A 737 40.89 3.08 -16.71
CA LEU A 737 41.87 2.87 -15.64
C LEU A 737 41.37 1.91 -14.57
N LEU A 738 40.07 1.98 -14.23
CA LEU A 738 39.45 1.10 -13.25
C LEU A 738 39.35 -0.34 -13.77
N LEU A 739 39.12 -0.52 -15.06
CA LEU A 739 39.15 -1.81 -15.74
C LEU A 739 40.55 -2.42 -15.76
N LEU A 740 41.56 -1.64 -16.15
CA LEU A 740 42.96 -2.08 -16.13
C LEU A 740 43.44 -2.45 -14.71
N LEU A 741 43.03 -1.67 -13.72
CA LEU A 741 43.34 -1.95 -12.32
C LEU A 741 42.72 -3.28 -11.86
N PHE A 742 41.45 -3.52 -12.17
CA PHE A 742 40.78 -4.77 -11.82
C PHE A 742 41.45 -5.98 -12.49
N VAL A 743 41.74 -5.90 -13.79
CA VAL A 743 42.49 -6.94 -14.52
C VAL A 743 43.85 -7.20 -13.87
N GLY A 744 44.57 -6.13 -13.48
CA GLY A 744 45.84 -6.24 -12.77
C GLY A 744 45.73 -6.95 -11.41
N CYS A 745 44.64 -6.73 -10.67
CA CYS A 745 44.40 -7.41 -9.39
C CYS A 745 44.11 -8.90 -9.57
N VAL A 746 43.33 -9.29 -10.58
CA VAL A 746 43.07 -10.70 -10.89
C VAL A 746 44.37 -11.38 -11.35
N ALA A 747 45.17 -10.73 -12.19
CA ALA A 747 46.48 -11.24 -12.63
C ALA A 747 47.45 -11.42 -11.47
N ALA A 748 47.51 -10.45 -10.55
CA ALA A 748 48.34 -10.52 -9.35
C ALA A 748 47.90 -11.66 -8.42
N LEU A 749 46.58 -11.88 -8.26
CA LEU A 749 46.06 -12.99 -7.47
C LEU A 749 46.44 -14.34 -8.06
N LEU A 750 46.33 -14.52 -9.39
CA LEU A 750 46.80 -15.73 -10.07
C LEU A 750 48.28 -15.99 -9.85
N LEU A 751 49.12 -14.96 -9.98
CA LEU A 751 50.56 -15.09 -9.78
C LEU A 751 50.90 -15.49 -8.34
N LEU A 752 50.16 -14.97 -7.35
CA LEU A 752 50.29 -15.38 -5.94
C LEU A 752 49.89 -16.85 -5.74
N VAL A 753 48.78 -17.29 -6.33
CA VAL A 753 48.32 -18.69 -6.28
C VAL A 753 49.36 -19.63 -6.90
N GLN A 754 49.88 -19.31 -8.08
CA GLN A 754 50.94 -20.09 -8.74
C GLN A 754 52.23 -20.13 -7.90
N THR A 755 52.59 -19.02 -7.25
CA THR A 755 53.77 -18.94 -6.40
C THR A 755 53.63 -19.81 -5.14
N VAL A 756 52.45 -19.84 -4.52
CA VAL A 756 52.17 -20.69 -3.34
C VAL A 756 52.16 -22.17 -3.75
N ASN A 757 51.50 -22.51 -4.85
CA ASN A 757 51.39 -23.89 -5.33
C ASN A 757 52.74 -24.45 -5.84
N GLY A 758 53.63 -23.59 -6.35
CA GLY A 758 54.95 -23.97 -6.87
C GLY A 758 56.09 -23.94 -5.83
N SER A 759 55.85 -23.51 -4.60
CA SER A 759 56.89 -23.36 -3.57
C SER A 759 56.87 -24.51 -2.57
N ALA A 760 58.04 -25.11 -2.30
CA ALA A 760 58.24 -26.07 -1.22
C ALA A 760 58.77 -25.43 0.09
N ASN A 761 58.94 -24.10 0.12
CA ASN A 761 59.50 -23.39 1.28
C ASN A 761 58.38 -22.91 2.22
N PRO A 762 58.30 -23.42 3.47
CA PRO A 762 57.22 -23.08 4.41
C PRO A 762 57.10 -21.59 4.72
N VAL A 763 58.22 -20.86 4.73
CA VAL A 763 58.22 -19.41 5.01
C VAL A 763 57.60 -18.62 3.87
N VAL A 764 57.85 -19.05 2.62
CA VAL A 764 57.25 -18.46 1.43
C VAL A 764 55.75 -18.79 1.37
N ILE A 765 55.36 -20.04 1.65
CA ILE A 765 53.96 -20.47 1.69
C ILE A 765 53.16 -19.64 2.71
N ILE A 766 53.69 -19.45 3.93
CA ILE A 766 52.99 -18.69 4.98
C ILE A 766 52.92 -17.20 4.64
N GLY A 767 54.04 -16.57 4.25
CA GLY A 767 54.08 -15.13 3.96
C GLY A 767 53.28 -14.73 2.72
N VAL A 768 53.46 -15.48 1.62
CA VAL A 768 52.73 -15.25 0.37
C VAL A 768 51.28 -15.73 0.50
N GLY A 769 51.01 -16.80 1.24
CA GLY A 769 49.66 -17.32 1.49
C GLY A 769 48.75 -16.35 2.24
N LEU A 770 49.26 -15.64 3.25
CA LEU A 770 48.50 -14.58 3.94
C LEU A 770 48.15 -13.42 2.99
N THR A 771 49.11 -13.02 2.13
CA THR A 771 48.90 -11.99 1.12
C THR A 771 47.91 -12.44 0.05
N MET A 772 47.98 -13.70 -0.37
CA MET A 772 47.06 -14.34 -1.31
C MET A 772 45.63 -14.35 -0.76
N MET A 773 45.44 -14.75 0.51
CA MET A 773 44.11 -14.76 1.14
C MET A 773 43.52 -13.35 1.27
N TRP A 774 44.35 -12.35 1.57
CA TRP A 774 43.92 -10.95 1.56
C TRP A 774 43.52 -10.49 0.15
N MET A 775 44.35 -10.79 -0.86
CA MET A 775 44.09 -10.46 -2.27
C MET A 775 42.87 -11.17 -2.82
N LEU A 776 42.58 -12.39 -2.37
CA LEU A 776 41.40 -13.15 -2.73
C LEU A 776 40.13 -12.41 -2.30
N ILE A 777 40.05 -12.02 -1.02
CA ILE A 777 38.90 -11.28 -0.48
C ILE A 777 38.79 -9.90 -1.16
N PHE A 778 39.93 -9.22 -1.35
CA PHE A 778 39.96 -7.92 -2.03
C PHE A 778 39.43 -8.00 -3.47
N THR A 779 39.90 -8.97 -4.25
CA THR A 779 39.49 -9.17 -5.65
C THR A 779 38.03 -9.62 -5.76
N ALA A 780 37.55 -10.50 -4.86
CA ALA A 780 36.15 -10.95 -4.83
C ALA A 780 35.19 -9.78 -4.52
N TYR A 781 35.48 -8.97 -3.50
CA TYR A 781 34.71 -7.77 -3.21
C TYR A 781 34.83 -6.71 -4.32
N GLY A 782 36.00 -6.62 -4.95
CA GLY A 782 36.23 -5.81 -6.14
C GLY A 782 35.30 -6.20 -7.28
N ALA A 783 35.20 -7.50 -7.60
CA ALA A 783 34.33 -8.03 -8.65
C ALA A 783 32.85 -7.69 -8.41
N VAL A 784 32.37 -7.82 -7.17
CA VAL A 784 30.98 -7.45 -6.79
C VAL A 784 30.73 -5.96 -7.01
N ARG A 785 31.66 -5.09 -6.59
CA ARG A 785 31.53 -3.64 -6.73
C ARG A 785 31.63 -3.18 -8.17
N VAL A 786 32.55 -3.78 -8.92
CA VAL A 786 32.75 -3.55 -10.33
C VAL A 786 31.52 -3.98 -11.13
N SER A 787 30.96 -5.17 -10.88
CA SER A 787 29.80 -5.69 -11.62
C SER A 787 28.53 -4.83 -11.49
N GLY A 788 28.35 -4.17 -10.33
CA GLY A 788 27.24 -3.25 -10.09
C GLY A 788 27.32 -1.93 -10.87
N ASN A 789 28.52 -1.50 -11.27
CA ASN A 789 28.77 -0.24 -11.97
C ASN A 789 29.56 -0.41 -13.27
N PHE A 790 29.73 -1.66 -13.70
CA PHE A 790 30.57 -2.16 -14.79
C PHE A 790 31.75 -1.23 -15.12
N PHE A 791 32.62 -0.93 -14.15
CA PHE A 791 33.77 -0.03 -14.31
C PHE A 791 33.46 1.47 -14.45
N GLY A 792 32.46 2.00 -13.73
CA GLY A 792 32.18 3.45 -13.71
C GLY A 792 31.55 4.00 -14.99
N THR A 793 31.19 3.12 -15.93
CA THR A 793 30.45 3.46 -17.15
C THR A 793 29.08 4.07 -16.85
N ALA A 794 28.52 3.80 -15.65
CA ALA A 794 27.35 4.51 -15.11
C ALA A 794 27.55 6.04 -15.00
N ALA A 795 28.80 6.50 -14.77
CA ALA A 795 29.17 7.91 -14.78
C ALA A 795 29.20 8.49 -16.20
N THR A 796 29.40 7.64 -17.22
CA THR A 796 29.31 8.03 -18.63
C THR A 796 27.86 8.05 -19.09
N HIS A 797 27.06 7.02 -18.81
CA HIS A 797 25.61 7.00 -19.09
C HIS A 797 24.92 5.91 -18.25
N ARG A 798 23.71 6.19 -17.76
CA ARG A 798 23.00 5.30 -16.81
C ARG A 798 22.56 3.96 -17.43
N CYS A 799 22.38 3.89 -18.75
CA CYS A 799 22.04 2.64 -19.46
C CYS A 799 23.26 1.81 -19.91
N LEU A 800 24.50 2.31 -19.75
CA LEU A 800 25.69 1.55 -20.17
C LEU A 800 25.92 0.27 -19.36
N PRO A 801 25.82 0.27 -18.02
CA PRO A 801 26.04 -0.96 -17.23
C PRO A 801 25.12 -2.14 -17.60
N PRO A 802 23.77 -1.97 -17.72
CA PRO A 802 22.92 -3.09 -18.15
C PRO A 802 23.19 -3.53 -19.59
N LEU A 803 23.51 -2.59 -20.50
CA LEU A 803 23.83 -2.92 -21.89
C LEU A 803 25.13 -3.73 -22.00
N LEU A 804 26.17 -3.33 -21.27
CA LEU A 804 27.45 -4.03 -21.25
C LEU A 804 27.30 -5.43 -20.66
N ALA A 805 26.57 -5.57 -19.54
CA ALA A 805 26.29 -6.88 -18.95
C ALA A 805 25.60 -7.83 -19.96
N MET A 806 24.60 -7.32 -20.69
CA MET A 806 23.92 -8.06 -21.74
C MET A 806 24.88 -8.50 -22.85
N VAL A 807 25.62 -7.56 -23.45
CA VAL A 807 26.55 -7.85 -24.57
C VAL A 807 27.66 -8.82 -24.14
N THR A 808 28.24 -8.63 -22.96
CA THR A 808 29.27 -9.53 -22.43
C THR A 808 28.71 -10.93 -22.20
N SER A 809 27.52 -11.07 -21.59
CA SER A 809 26.95 -12.39 -21.31
C SER A 809 26.70 -13.20 -22.59
N TRP A 810 26.23 -12.55 -23.66
CA TRP A 810 26.04 -13.21 -24.95
C TRP A 810 27.36 -13.53 -25.65
N LEU A 811 28.36 -12.66 -25.58
CA LEU A 811 29.66 -12.92 -26.21
C LEU A 811 30.46 -14.03 -25.55
N VAL A 812 30.25 -14.28 -24.25
CA VAL A 812 30.82 -15.45 -23.58
C VAL A 812 30.07 -16.72 -23.97
N ALA A 813 28.74 -16.67 -24.15
CA ALA A 813 27.94 -17.85 -24.47
C ALA A 813 27.94 -18.26 -25.96
N VAL A 814 28.13 -17.31 -26.89
CA VAL A 814 28.06 -17.56 -28.33
C VAL A 814 29.15 -18.50 -28.85
N PRO A 815 30.43 -18.40 -28.44
CA PRO A 815 31.47 -19.35 -28.83
C PRO A 815 31.08 -20.80 -28.52
N ASP A 816 30.66 -21.10 -27.29
CA ASP A 816 30.26 -22.45 -26.87
C ASP A 816 29.04 -22.96 -27.64
N LEU A 817 28.10 -22.05 -27.94
CA LEU A 817 26.93 -22.35 -28.77
C LEU A 817 27.29 -22.66 -30.24
N VAL A 818 28.36 -22.04 -30.76
CA VAL A 818 28.81 -22.17 -32.16
C VAL A 818 29.76 -23.36 -32.33
N THR A 819 30.64 -23.62 -31.36
CA THR A 819 31.57 -24.76 -31.37
C THR A 819 30.88 -26.06 -30.97
N GLY A 820 29.72 -25.99 -30.33
CA GLY A 820 29.00 -27.15 -29.81
C GLY A 820 29.70 -27.79 -28.62
N ASP A 821 30.56 -27.04 -27.93
CA ASP A 821 31.26 -27.50 -26.74
C ASP A 821 30.30 -27.45 -25.55
N LEU A 822 29.67 -28.60 -25.27
CA LEU A 822 28.65 -28.74 -24.23
C LEU A 822 29.24 -29.22 -22.91
N HIS A 823 30.58 -29.26 -22.76
CA HIS A 823 31.28 -29.70 -21.54
C HIS A 823 30.75 -31.02 -20.96
N GLY A 824 30.46 -32.00 -21.82
CA GLY A 824 29.95 -33.32 -21.43
C GLY A 824 28.45 -33.38 -21.08
N LEU A 825 27.71 -32.28 -21.21
CA LEU A 825 26.26 -32.25 -21.02
C LEU A 825 25.49 -32.79 -22.24
N SER A 826 24.30 -33.37 -21.99
CA SER A 826 23.35 -33.66 -23.07
C SER A 826 23.00 -32.39 -23.84
N LEU A 827 22.70 -32.48 -25.14
CA LEU A 827 22.39 -31.32 -26.00
C LEU A 827 21.35 -30.38 -25.37
N THR A 828 20.28 -30.95 -24.81
CA THR A 828 19.22 -30.18 -24.14
C THR A 828 19.73 -29.47 -22.90
N LEU A 829 20.52 -30.15 -22.07
CA LEU A 829 21.02 -29.59 -20.83
C LEU A 829 22.12 -28.55 -21.09
N GLY A 830 23.02 -28.80 -22.06
CA GLY A 830 24.05 -27.86 -22.47
C GLY A 830 23.47 -26.59 -23.10
N ILE A 831 22.42 -26.68 -23.91
CA ILE A 831 21.72 -25.49 -24.43
C ILE A 831 21.07 -24.69 -23.29
N VAL A 832 20.37 -25.34 -22.37
CA VAL A 832 19.75 -24.67 -21.21
C VAL A 832 20.80 -23.98 -20.35
N PHE A 833 21.97 -24.60 -20.22
CA PHE A 833 23.05 -24.12 -19.38
C PHE A 833 23.81 -22.94 -20.00
N ILE A 834 24.18 -23.05 -21.27
CA ILE A 834 24.86 -22.00 -22.05
C ILE A 834 23.94 -20.78 -22.20
N LEU A 835 22.62 -20.98 -22.40
CA LEU A 835 21.67 -19.88 -22.63
C LEU A 835 21.04 -19.31 -21.34
N GLY A 836 21.03 -20.06 -20.24
CA GLY A 836 20.35 -19.66 -19.00
C GLY A 836 20.89 -18.35 -18.43
N ALA A 837 22.21 -18.20 -18.37
CA ALA A 837 22.86 -16.99 -17.90
C ALA A 837 22.62 -15.76 -18.81
N PRO A 838 22.90 -15.79 -20.13
CA PRO A 838 22.70 -14.63 -21.00
C PRO A 838 21.22 -14.22 -21.14
N VAL A 839 20.28 -15.18 -21.17
CA VAL A 839 18.83 -14.86 -21.20
C VAL A 839 18.41 -14.16 -19.90
N THR A 840 18.85 -14.65 -18.75
CA THR A 840 18.54 -14.04 -17.44
C THR A 840 19.13 -12.64 -17.33
N VAL A 841 20.40 -12.46 -17.72
CA VAL A 841 21.07 -11.15 -17.72
C VAL A 841 20.36 -10.17 -18.67
N THR A 842 19.90 -10.65 -19.83
CA THR A 842 19.14 -9.85 -20.80
C THR A 842 17.80 -9.39 -20.23
N ALA A 843 17.04 -10.29 -19.60
CA ALA A 843 15.77 -9.94 -18.98
C ALA A 843 15.94 -8.86 -17.90
N ILE A 844 16.94 -9.01 -17.02
CA ILE A 844 17.26 -8.03 -15.97
C ILE A 844 17.70 -6.69 -16.58
N ALA A 845 18.55 -6.71 -17.61
CA ALA A 845 19.01 -5.51 -18.30
C ALA A 845 17.86 -4.73 -18.97
N LEU A 846 16.91 -5.44 -19.59
CA LEU A 846 15.71 -4.84 -20.18
C LEU A 846 14.79 -4.22 -19.13
N LEU A 847 14.63 -4.87 -17.98
CA LEU A 847 13.88 -4.32 -16.84
C LEU A 847 14.54 -3.06 -16.28
N GLU A 848 15.86 -3.06 -16.09
CA GLU A 848 16.63 -1.88 -15.65
C GLU A 848 16.49 -0.72 -16.63
N MET A 849 16.71 -0.96 -17.92
CA MET A 849 16.59 0.08 -18.96
C MET A 849 15.14 0.57 -19.14
N GLY A 850 14.16 -0.33 -19.06
CA GLY A 850 12.74 0.01 -19.12
C GLY A 850 12.28 0.86 -17.93
N ARG A 851 12.86 0.63 -16.75
CA ARG A 851 12.60 1.44 -15.55
C ARG A 851 13.27 2.81 -15.63
N LEU A 852 14.51 2.88 -16.09
CA LEU A 852 15.20 4.15 -16.37
C LEU A 852 14.41 5.01 -17.36
N LYS A 853 13.81 4.40 -18.39
CA LYS A 853 12.93 5.08 -19.36
C LYS A 853 11.62 5.55 -18.74
N ARG A 854 10.90 4.67 -18.02
CA ARG A 854 9.56 4.98 -17.48
C ARG A 854 9.58 5.98 -16.33
N ARG A 855 10.50 5.82 -15.39
CA ARG A 855 10.52 6.59 -14.13
C ARG A 855 11.38 7.86 -14.21
N TYR A 856 12.42 7.84 -15.05
CA TYR A 856 13.40 8.94 -15.12
C TYR A 856 13.53 9.54 -16.53
N GLY A 857 12.78 9.05 -17.52
CA GLY A 857 12.84 9.54 -18.90
C GLY A 857 14.15 9.24 -19.64
N ILE A 858 15.07 8.46 -19.04
CA ILE A 858 16.41 8.21 -19.58
C ILE A 858 16.31 7.10 -20.62
N ARG A 859 16.66 7.42 -21.88
CA ARG A 859 16.67 6.46 -23.00
C ARG A 859 18.10 6.18 -23.42
N LEU A 860 18.34 5.05 -24.08
CA LEU A 860 19.67 4.71 -24.59
C LEU A 860 20.25 5.77 -25.54
N LYS A 861 19.39 6.43 -26.33
CA LYS A 861 19.77 7.49 -27.27
C LYS A 861 19.95 8.87 -26.60
N THR A 862 19.63 9.03 -25.32
CA THR A 862 19.74 10.30 -24.61
C THR A 862 21.20 10.70 -24.47
N HIS A 863 21.55 11.94 -24.82
CA HIS A 863 22.93 12.40 -24.68
C HIS A 863 23.29 12.51 -23.19
N PRO A 864 24.41 11.95 -22.71
CA PRO A 864 24.64 11.87 -21.27
C PRO A 864 24.81 13.22 -20.56
N ALA A 865 25.28 14.25 -21.27
CA ALA A 865 25.38 15.62 -20.74
C ALA A 865 24.01 16.30 -20.49
N THR A 866 22.91 15.71 -20.97
CA THR A 866 21.54 16.22 -20.69
C THR A 866 20.96 15.66 -19.39
N LEU A 867 21.68 14.75 -18.73
CA LEU A 867 21.32 14.18 -17.44
C LEU A 867 21.82 15.12 -16.34
N ALA A 868 20.92 15.58 -15.46
CA ALA A 868 21.29 16.45 -14.34
C ALA A 868 22.37 15.78 -13.45
N PRO A 869 23.40 16.51 -12.99
CA PRO A 869 24.35 15.98 -12.02
C PRO A 869 23.63 15.61 -10.72
N ALA A 870 24.03 14.50 -10.10
CA ALA A 870 23.50 14.11 -8.80
C ALA A 870 23.86 15.18 -7.76
N PRO A 871 22.97 15.51 -6.81
CA PRO A 871 23.30 16.44 -5.73
C PRO A 871 24.50 15.90 -4.95
N ALA A 872 25.48 16.76 -4.68
CA ALA A 872 26.64 16.40 -3.88
C ALA A 872 26.18 15.97 -2.47
N PRO A 873 26.81 14.95 -1.85
CA PRO A 873 26.50 14.61 -0.47
C PRO A 873 26.79 15.83 0.42
N GLY A 874 25.75 16.32 1.10
CA GLY A 874 25.89 17.40 2.07
C GLY A 874 26.79 17.00 3.23
N PRO A 875 27.38 17.96 3.95
CA PRO A 875 28.23 17.67 5.10
C PRO A 875 27.44 16.91 6.16
N VAL A 876 27.99 15.79 6.63
CA VAL A 876 27.45 15.03 7.75
C VAL A 876 27.57 15.92 9.00
N PRO A 877 26.49 16.17 9.75
CA PRO A 877 26.57 16.97 10.96
C PRO A 877 27.50 16.29 11.98
N PRO A 878 28.27 17.05 12.77
CA PRO A 878 29.21 16.48 13.73
C PRO A 878 28.45 15.69 14.80
N MET A 879 28.95 14.49 15.11
CA MET A 879 28.44 13.66 16.21
C MET A 879 28.65 14.37 17.55
N PRO A 880 27.71 14.27 18.51
CA PRO A 880 27.91 14.79 19.86
C PRO A 880 29.12 14.11 20.53
N PRO A 881 29.86 14.80 21.41
CA PRO A 881 31.02 14.21 22.09
C PRO A 881 30.57 13.06 23.01
N GLY A 882 31.09 11.85 22.78
CA GLY A 882 30.97 10.74 23.73
C GLY A 882 30.59 9.36 23.19
N MET A 883 30.16 9.23 21.93
CA MET A 883 29.84 7.92 21.34
C MET A 883 31.01 7.32 20.56
N HIS A 884 31.61 6.25 21.09
CA HIS A 884 32.50 5.37 20.33
C HIS A 884 31.70 4.29 19.59
N PRO A 885 32.02 3.98 18.32
CA PRO A 885 31.29 2.99 17.55
C PRO A 885 31.77 1.58 17.93
N GLY A 886 30.96 0.84 18.70
CA GLY A 886 31.25 -0.58 18.95
C GLY A 886 30.60 -1.30 20.14
N MET A 887 29.69 -0.69 20.91
CA MET A 887 29.01 -1.42 22.00
C MET A 887 27.52 -1.67 21.69
N PRO A 888 27.02 -2.91 21.78
CA PRO A 888 25.58 -3.16 21.82
C PRO A 888 25.04 -2.75 23.20
N PRO A 889 23.83 -2.18 23.31
CA PRO A 889 23.28 -1.80 24.61
C PRO A 889 22.98 -3.07 25.42
N ALA A 890 23.66 -3.22 26.55
CA ALA A 890 23.36 -4.21 27.56
C ALA A 890 22.00 -3.85 28.21
N GLY A 891 21.07 -4.80 28.16
CA GLY A 891 19.83 -4.71 28.91
C GLY A 891 20.08 -4.81 30.41
N SER A 892 19.43 -3.95 31.17
CA SER A 892 19.14 -4.20 32.58
C SER A 892 17.72 -3.72 32.88
N PRO A 893 16.99 -4.43 33.75
CA PRO A 893 15.54 -4.32 33.91
C PRO A 893 15.18 -3.14 34.80
N TYR A 894 14.14 -2.38 34.45
CA TYR A 894 13.64 -1.32 35.33
C TYR A 894 12.15 -1.50 35.66
N LEU A 895 11.95 -1.59 36.98
CA LEU A 895 10.75 -1.27 37.73
C LEU A 895 10.10 0.06 37.30
N PRO A 896 8.79 0.26 37.57
CA PRO A 896 8.08 1.46 37.15
C PRO A 896 8.49 2.70 37.96
N PRO A 897 8.69 3.87 37.34
CA PRO A 897 8.91 5.11 38.06
C PRO A 897 7.57 5.72 38.51
N GLN A 898 7.44 5.95 39.82
CA GLN A 898 6.54 6.97 40.37
C GLN A 898 7.04 8.35 39.97
N GLY A 899 6.17 9.19 39.42
CA GLY A 899 6.46 10.61 39.19
C GLY A 899 5.88 11.15 37.89
N ASN A 900 4.76 11.86 38.01
CA ASN A 900 4.08 12.59 36.94
C ASN A 900 4.96 13.70 36.34
N PRO A 901 5.27 13.70 35.02
CA PRO A 901 6.02 14.77 34.37
C PRO A 901 5.20 15.55 33.32
N TYR A 902 3.89 15.71 33.50
CA TYR A 902 3.11 16.69 32.73
C TYR A 902 2.33 17.62 33.66
N GLY A 903 2.96 18.74 34.00
CA GLY A 903 2.28 19.90 34.56
C GLY A 903 1.38 20.55 33.52
N HIS A 904 0.13 20.78 33.91
CA HIS A 904 -0.88 21.55 33.17
C HIS A 904 -0.38 22.95 32.76
N PRO A 905 -0.74 23.43 31.56
CA PRO A 905 -0.76 24.85 31.28
C PRO A 905 -2.15 25.28 30.78
N TYR A 906 -3.12 25.42 31.69
CA TYR A 906 -4.27 26.29 31.45
C TYR A 906 -4.68 26.95 32.77
N ALA A 907 -4.33 28.23 32.91
CA ALA A 907 -4.97 29.13 33.87
C ALA A 907 -6.14 29.84 33.15
N PRO A 908 -7.28 30.05 33.82
CA PRO A 908 -8.46 30.61 33.18
C PRO A 908 -8.46 32.13 33.25
N GLY A 909 -8.72 32.78 32.11
CA GLY A 909 -8.97 34.21 32.03
C GLY A 909 -9.64 34.54 30.71
N GLY A 910 -10.93 34.87 30.75
CA GLY A 910 -11.67 35.34 29.57
C GLY A 910 -13.13 34.93 29.58
N GLN A 911 -13.99 35.90 29.92
CA GLN A 911 -15.44 35.80 29.95
C GLN A 911 -16.01 35.45 28.56
N HIS A 912 -16.92 34.48 28.49
CA HIS A 912 -17.90 34.39 27.41
C HIS A 912 -19.31 34.63 27.99
N PRO A 913 -20.11 35.54 27.39
CA PRO A 913 -21.45 35.87 27.84
C PRO A 913 -22.44 34.82 27.31
N TYR A 914 -23.55 34.63 28.02
CA TYR A 914 -24.62 33.64 27.82
C TYR A 914 -24.41 32.29 28.52
N ALA A 915 -24.56 32.30 29.84
CA ALA A 915 -25.18 31.20 30.57
C ALA A 915 -25.91 31.74 31.82
N PRO A 916 -27.15 31.30 32.10
CA PRO A 916 -27.98 31.85 33.17
C PRO A 916 -27.60 31.29 34.55
N HIS A 917 -27.67 32.16 35.56
CA HIS A 917 -27.33 31.88 36.97
C HIS A 917 -28.25 30.84 37.63
N PRO A 918 -27.70 29.93 38.46
CA PRO A 918 -28.42 29.34 39.58
C PRO A 918 -27.96 29.90 40.94
N GLN A 919 -28.94 30.09 41.82
CA GLN A 919 -28.82 30.56 43.20
C GLN A 919 -28.14 29.54 44.15
N PRO A 920 -27.61 29.96 45.32
CA PRO A 920 -26.86 29.10 46.23
C PRO A 920 -27.74 28.27 47.20
N PRO A 921 -27.16 27.25 47.86
CA PRO A 921 -27.89 26.09 48.36
C PRO A 921 -28.39 26.23 49.80
N TYR A 922 -29.56 25.65 50.06
CA TYR A 922 -30.08 25.38 51.41
C TYR A 922 -29.74 23.94 51.82
N ASN A 923 -29.24 23.81 53.04
CA ASN A 923 -28.79 22.59 53.69
C ASN A 923 -29.98 21.84 54.33
N PRO A 924 -30.13 20.50 54.19
CA PRO A 924 -31.06 19.76 55.02
C PRO A 924 -30.36 18.79 55.99
N GLN A 925 -30.63 19.00 57.27
CA GLN A 925 -30.53 17.97 58.31
C GLN A 925 -31.68 16.95 58.12
N HIS A 926 -31.37 15.67 58.33
CA HIS A 926 -32.31 14.56 58.63
C HIS A 926 -33.20 14.85 59.87
N PRO A 927 -34.18 14.01 60.31
CA PRO A 927 -34.74 12.72 59.79
C PRO A 927 -36.30 12.59 59.89
N TYR A 928 -36.81 11.37 59.56
CA TYR A 928 -38.07 10.70 59.95
C TYR A 928 -39.23 10.59 58.94
N GLY A 929 -39.57 9.32 58.64
CA GLY A 929 -40.90 8.73 58.89
C GLY A 929 -41.98 8.89 57.81
N GLY A 930 -42.41 7.76 57.23
CA GLY A 930 -43.64 7.65 56.43
C GLY A 930 -43.56 6.55 55.41
#